data_AF-A0A2L2NZV4-F1
#
_entry.id   AF-A0A2L2NZV4-F1
#
_cell.length_a   1.000
_cell.length_b   1.000
_cell.length_c   1.000
_cell.angle_alpha   90.00
_cell.angle_beta   90.00
_cell.angle_gamma   90.00
#
_symmetry.space_group_name_H-M   'P 1'
#
loop_
_entity.id
_entity.type
_entity.pdbx_description
1 polymer ?
#
loop_
_entity_poly.entity_id
_entity_poly.type
_entity_poly.pdbx_seq_one_letter_code
_entity_poly.pdbx_strand_id
1 'polypeptide(L)'
;MKQRAIQFWSIQGSVFFLSLASSSVTAQIIPDKTLPTNSIVTPQDNTRVIDGGTIKGSNLFHSFEQFSIPTGSTVLFNNAQNIQNIFSRVTGSSVSNIDGLIKAKGTANLFLINPSGIIFGKNARLDIGGSFLVSTAKVIKFADGFEFRANGSQTKPLLTISVPTGLQLGSDSAAIQVLGTGEGLTAPSSIGSPTIRNNDVTGLRVQLGKTLALVGGDVSLAGGSLIADQGRIELGSVGNGTVSLNPVAQGFALSYPNVQRFGNISLSKKALADTSGVGSIQIQANNIKLTDGSAILIQNQSSHPSGSINVNATGSLELSGISSKDGRFTTILRTESLNSGSAGDINLFTKNLVVQGGSGIGSRTYSDGQGGNVTVNASDSIELLGFSSFNPFITSSIINSTLTNGKAGDITVSTNRLVATDGGVIISLTLGTGAGGNVVLNVVNSVELTNSIKLMNSGLDYVPSYFATTDFHAGNAGSLTINTSRLIIGQQARVSSSTVGSGSAGSITINASNLDVSGRISSSVLMADEDTQQLFASPQSPSGNPGGIKINTENLSLMNGGIITVTNQGISNAGTILINAKSISLDNKSAIIATTANGEGGNIFVNTRYLQLSNNSAVTATAGSRGNGGNININADILTAWGNSSIAADAFEGRGGNITINAQGLFFSSDSLITASSKYGINGTVKYNILAPNIYSTQLKAEVIPITPQITPVCQSPAGTEVSSFRVSSTRNLQSKPNNLMSNNVEQSNSVPVPVFNNSHNPKSLISNQATQIMEANVLIRDSQGNLVLTTDQANPTWDNASLSASSCFSGSQ
;
A
#
# COMPACT_ATOMS: atom_id res chain seq x y z
N MET A 1 36.69 87.13 -5.37
CA MET A 1 37.52 86.42 -6.38
C MET A 1 36.62 86.03 -7.57
N LYS A 2 37.19 85.70 -8.74
CA LYS A 2 36.55 85.71 -10.09
C LYS A 2 35.22 84.89 -10.15
N GLN A 3 34.06 85.45 -10.55
CA GLN A 3 33.56 85.83 -11.91
C GLN A 3 33.24 84.61 -12.81
N ARG A 4 32.09 84.44 -13.52
CA ARG A 4 30.90 85.25 -13.92
C ARG A 4 29.63 84.33 -13.94
N ALA A 5 28.39 84.77 -13.63
CA ALA A 5 27.42 85.57 -14.41
C ALA A 5 26.92 84.83 -15.70
N ILE A 6 25.63 84.60 -16.01
CA ILE A 6 24.48 85.53 -16.26
C ILE A 6 23.18 84.66 -16.41
N GLN A 7 22.05 84.94 -15.70
CA GLN A 7 20.74 85.48 -16.20
C GLN A 7 19.94 84.59 -17.22
N PHE A 8 18.60 84.53 -17.30
CA PHE A 8 17.41 84.89 -16.47
C PHE A 8 16.12 84.45 -17.25
N TRP A 9 14.92 84.52 -16.63
CA TRP A 9 13.55 84.37 -17.23
C TRP A 9 13.09 82.95 -17.67
N SER A 10 11.79 82.60 -17.77
CA SER A 10 10.56 82.94 -17.00
C SER A 10 9.32 82.22 -17.58
N ILE A 11 8.27 82.00 -16.76
CA ILE A 11 6.83 81.92 -17.12
C ILE A 11 6.25 80.62 -17.75
N GLN A 12 5.10 80.21 -17.19
CA GLN A 12 4.07 79.25 -17.65
C GLN A 12 4.50 77.78 -17.91
N GLY A 13 3.73 76.76 -17.54
CA GLY A 13 2.38 76.73 -16.96
C GLY A 13 1.43 75.90 -17.83
N SER A 14 1.25 74.62 -17.50
CA SER A 14 0.14 73.77 -17.99
C SER A 14 0.07 72.47 -17.18
N VAL A 15 -1.09 72.20 -16.59
CA VAL A 15 -1.41 70.92 -15.94
C VAL A 15 -1.76 69.92 -17.04
N PHE A 16 -0.88 68.94 -17.29
CA PHE A 16 -1.19 67.86 -18.23
C PHE A 16 -1.87 66.71 -17.48
N PHE A 17 -3.21 66.67 -17.58
CA PHE A 17 -3.99 65.48 -17.22
C PHE A 17 -3.63 64.35 -18.19
N LEU A 18 -2.73 63.44 -17.79
CA LEU A 18 -2.61 62.16 -18.49
C LEU A 18 -3.84 61.31 -18.11
N SER A 19 -4.80 61.26 -19.02
CA SER A 19 -5.82 60.22 -19.02
C SER A 19 -5.15 58.87 -19.23
N LEU A 20 -4.97 58.13 -18.14
CA LEU A 20 -4.80 56.68 -18.18
C LEU A 20 -6.10 56.07 -18.71
N ALA A 21 -6.26 56.10 -20.04
CA ALA A 21 -7.26 55.33 -20.74
C ALA A 21 -6.93 53.86 -20.48
N SER A 22 -7.59 53.27 -19.49
CA SER A 22 -7.59 51.85 -19.24
C SER A 22 -8.08 51.16 -20.51
N SER A 23 -7.14 50.64 -21.30
CA SER A 23 -7.45 49.80 -22.46
C SER A 23 -8.17 48.57 -21.94
N SER A 24 -9.50 48.59 -22.05
CA SER A 24 -10.35 47.47 -21.69
C SER A 24 -9.89 46.27 -22.51
N VAL A 25 -9.52 45.19 -21.82
CA VAL A 25 -9.09 43.94 -22.46
C VAL A 25 -10.25 43.45 -23.32
N THR A 26 -10.08 43.58 -24.63
CA THR A 26 -11.07 43.17 -25.63
C THR A 26 -11.28 41.65 -25.58
N ALA A 27 -12.49 41.22 -25.93
CA ALA A 27 -13.01 39.91 -25.55
C ALA A 27 -12.14 38.72 -26.01
N GLN A 28 -11.89 37.78 -25.10
CA GLN A 28 -11.06 36.58 -25.31
C GLN A 28 -11.77 35.41 -26.03
N ILE A 29 -12.96 35.63 -26.59
CA ILE A 29 -13.70 34.64 -27.37
C ILE A 29 -13.92 35.23 -28.76
N ILE A 30 -13.14 34.76 -29.72
CA ILE A 30 -13.09 35.28 -31.09
C ILE A 30 -13.60 34.17 -32.02
N PRO A 31 -14.75 34.34 -32.69
CA PRO A 31 -15.23 33.37 -33.67
C PRO A 31 -14.35 33.39 -34.93
N ASP A 32 -14.10 32.22 -35.51
CA ASP A 32 -13.49 32.15 -36.84
C ASP A 32 -14.55 32.14 -37.95
N LYS A 33 -14.10 32.09 -39.21
CA LYS A 33 -14.96 32.12 -40.41
C LYS A 33 -14.94 30.79 -41.20
N THR A 34 -14.68 29.67 -40.52
CA THR A 34 -14.45 28.35 -41.15
C THR A 34 -15.68 27.45 -41.24
N LEU A 35 -16.87 27.95 -40.85
CA LEU A 35 -18.14 27.21 -40.92
C LEU A 35 -19.07 27.80 -42.01
N PRO A 36 -20.01 26.99 -42.56
CA PRO A 36 -21.06 27.49 -43.46
C PRO A 36 -21.91 28.61 -42.83
N THR A 37 -22.34 28.40 -41.59
CA THR A 37 -22.90 29.44 -40.72
C THR A 37 -21.95 29.59 -39.54
N ASN A 38 -21.32 30.75 -39.43
CA ASN A 38 -20.28 31.01 -38.43
C ASN A 38 -20.85 31.31 -37.04
N SER A 39 -20.00 31.16 -36.03
CA SER A 39 -20.35 31.53 -34.65
C SER A 39 -20.42 33.05 -34.53
N ILE A 40 -21.36 33.54 -33.73
CA ILE A 40 -21.52 34.97 -33.42
C ILE A 40 -21.30 35.11 -31.92
N VAL A 41 -20.47 36.06 -31.50
CA VAL A 41 -20.18 36.31 -30.07
C VAL A 41 -20.62 37.73 -29.72
N THR A 42 -21.71 37.83 -28.96
CA THR A 42 -22.30 39.11 -28.56
C THR A 42 -21.97 39.40 -27.09
N PRO A 43 -21.33 40.53 -26.76
CA PRO A 43 -21.12 40.93 -25.37
C PRO A 43 -22.44 41.42 -24.75
N GLN A 44 -22.77 40.91 -23.56
CA GLN A 44 -23.85 41.37 -22.69
C GLN A 44 -23.30 41.44 -21.27
N ASP A 45 -22.86 42.62 -20.84
CA ASP A 45 -22.10 42.83 -19.59
C ASP A 45 -20.89 41.88 -19.47
N ASN A 46 -20.78 41.15 -18.36
CA ASN A 46 -19.77 40.10 -18.13
C ASN A 46 -20.09 38.77 -18.85
N THR A 47 -21.20 38.69 -19.58
CA THR A 47 -21.58 37.54 -20.39
C THR A 47 -21.10 37.71 -21.84
N ARG A 48 -20.67 36.61 -22.45
CA ARG A 48 -20.44 36.46 -23.89
C ARG A 48 -21.46 35.45 -24.41
N VAL A 49 -22.49 35.95 -25.08
CA VAL A 49 -23.54 35.11 -25.68
C VAL A 49 -23.03 34.59 -27.01
N ILE A 50 -23.09 33.28 -27.19
CA ILE A 50 -22.71 32.58 -28.41
C ILE A 50 -23.99 32.21 -29.15
N ASP A 51 -24.18 32.86 -30.30
CA ASP A 51 -25.27 32.68 -31.25
C ASP A 51 -24.73 32.14 -32.59
N GLY A 52 -25.63 31.93 -33.56
CA GLY A 52 -25.26 31.43 -34.89
C GLY A 52 -24.75 29.99 -34.83
N GLY A 53 -23.64 29.72 -35.51
CA GLY A 53 -23.11 28.37 -35.70
C GLY A 53 -23.88 27.57 -36.74
N THR A 54 -23.32 26.43 -37.16
CA THR A 54 -23.94 25.57 -38.19
C THR A 54 -24.75 24.46 -37.56
N ILE A 55 -26.04 24.38 -37.88
CA ILE A 55 -26.94 23.33 -37.37
C ILE A 55 -27.09 22.21 -38.40
N LYS A 56 -27.04 20.95 -37.94
CA LYS A 56 -27.39 19.74 -38.71
C LYS A 56 -28.15 18.76 -37.81
N GLY A 57 -29.46 18.65 -38.03
CA GLY A 57 -30.34 17.89 -37.15
C GLY A 57 -30.30 18.44 -35.72
N SER A 58 -30.00 17.58 -34.74
CA SER A 58 -29.84 17.95 -33.34
C SER A 58 -28.40 18.37 -32.95
N ASN A 59 -27.48 18.47 -33.91
CA ASN A 59 -26.10 18.89 -33.69
C ASN A 59 -25.89 20.37 -34.08
N LEU A 60 -25.26 21.15 -33.21
CA LEU A 60 -24.85 22.54 -33.43
C LEU A 60 -23.33 22.65 -33.40
N PHE A 61 -22.73 23.23 -34.43
CA PHE A 61 -21.27 23.37 -34.58
C PHE A 61 -20.83 24.82 -34.42
N HIS A 62 -19.85 25.06 -33.56
CA HIS A 62 -19.20 26.35 -33.30
C HIS A 62 -17.68 26.26 -33.51
N SER A 63 -17.08 27.36 -33.95
CA SER A 63 -15.66 27.44 -34.29
C SER A 63 -15.12 28.80 -33.91
N PHE A 64 -13.96 28.80 -33.25
CA PHE A 64 -13.33 29.97 -32.66
C PHE A 64 -11.85 30.01 -33.01
N GLU A 65 -11.32 31.18 -33.32
CA GLU A 65 -9.88 31.39 -33.38
C GLU A 65 -9.28 31.35 -31.96
N GLN A 66 -10.00 31.95 -30.99
CA GLN A 66 -9.60 32.01 -29.58
C GLN A 66 -10.81 31.76 -28.68
N PHE A 67 -10.60 31.00 -27.60
CA PHE A 67 -11.64 30.71 -26.61
C PHE A 67 -11.03 30.67 -25.21
N SER A 68 -11.00 31.83 -24.53
CA SER A 68 -10.66 31.94 -23.10
C SER A 68 -11.75 32.74 -22.35
N ILE A 69 -11.94 32.44 -21.08
CA ILE A 69 -13.04 32.94 -20.25
C ILE A 69 -12.42 33.46 -18.93
N PRO A 70 -12.28 34.78 -18.76
CA PRO A 70 -11.71 35.37 -17.54
C PRO A 70 -12.53 35.08 -16.27
N THR A 71 -11.90 35.27 -15.12
CA THR A 71 -12.55 35.27 -13.80
C THR A 71 -13.78 36.18 -13.79
N GLY A 72 -14.89 35.69 -13.23
CA GLY A 72 -16.15 36.46 -13.14
C GLY A 72 -16.89 36.68 -14.46
N SER A 73 -16.35 36.18 -15.58
CA SER A 73 -17.03 36.19 -16.89
C SER A 73 -17.88 34.93 -17.08
N THR A 74 -18.94 35.04 -17.88
CA THR A 74 -19.77 33.91 -18.30
C THR A 74 -19.74 33.77 -19.82
N VAL A 75 -19.67 32.55 -20.34
CA VAL A 75 -20.04 32.25 -21.72
C VAL A 75 -21.38 31.53 -21.74
N LEU A 76 -22.29 31.95 -22.62
CA LEU A 76 -23.62 31.35 -22.77
C LEU A 76 -23.80 30.87 -24.20
N PHE A 77 -23.82 29.56 -24.42
CA PHE A 77 -24.30 28.98 -25.67
C PHE A 77 -25.82 29.13 -25.74
N ASN A 78 -26.30 30.02 -26.62
CA ASN A 78 -27.73 30.33 -26.77
C ASN A 78 -28.44 29.35 -27.71
N ASN A 79 -28.22 28.05 -27.53
CA ASN A 79 -28.79 27.02 -28.39
C ASN A 79 -30.32 26.92 -28.27
N ALA A 80 -30.94 26.37 -29.32
CA ALA A 80 -32.34 25.96 -29.31
C ALA A 80 -32.54 24.67 -28.48
N GLN A 81 -33.75 24.47 -27.96
CA GLN A 81 -34.08 23.35 -27.06
C GLN A 81 -34.01 21.96 -27.71
N ASN A 82 -34.08 21.90 -29.05
CA ASN A 82 -33.97 20.66 -29.83
C ASN A 82 -32.51 20.25 -30.13
N ILE A 83 -31.53 21.08 -29.75
CA ILE A 83 -30.11 20.73 -29.89
C ILE A 83 -29.73 19.75 -28.78
N GLN A 84 -29.21 18.59 -29.17
CA GLN A 84 -28.73 17.54 -28.28
C GLN A 84 -27.22 17.62 -28.05
N ASN A 85 -26.46 18.08 -29.05
CA ASN A 85 -25.00 18.19 -28.96
C ASN A 85 -24.51 19.52 -29.53
N ILE A 86 -23.62 20.18 -28.79
CA ILE A 86 -22.90 21.38 -29.21
C ILE A 86 -21.44 20.99 -29.40
N PHE A 87 -20.91 21.10 -30.60
CA PHE A 87 -19.51 20.80 -30.93
C PHE A 87 -18.74 22.11 -31.15
N SER A 88 -17.85 22.43 -30.23
CA SER A 88 -16.99 23.62 -30.29
C SER A 88 -15.55 23.24 -30.58
N ARG A 89 -14.90 23.96 -31.49
CA ARG A 89 -13.45 23.83 -31.76
C ARG A 89 -12.73 25.17 -31.66
N VAL A 90 -11.47 25.12 -31.24
CA VAL A 90 -10.52 26.25 -31.33
C VAL A 90 -9.53 25.95 -32.47
N THR A 91 -9.41 26.86 -33.43
CA THR A 91 -8.58 26.72 -34.63
C THR A 91 -7.27 27.51 -34.57
N GLY A 92 -7.18 28.50 -33.68
CA GLY A 92 -5.93 29.23 -33.42
C GLY A 92 -4.97 28.51 -32.47
N SER A 93 -3.75 29.03 -32.37
CA SER A 93 -2.65 28.46 -31.57
C SER A 93 -2.70 28.81 -30.07
N SER A 94 -3.78 29.45 -29.60
CA SER A 94 -3.89 29.94 -28.22
C SER A 94 -4.45 28.88 -27.26
N VAL A 95 -3.80 28.72 -26.11
CA VAL A 95 -4.32 27.92 -24.98
C VAL A 95 -5.66 28.49 -24.51
N SER A 96 -6.65 27.62 -24.26
CA SER A 96 -7.92 28.01 -23.65
C SER A 96 -7.78 28.15 -22.13
N ASN A 97 -7.72 29.39 -21.65
CA ASN A 97 -7.71 29.71 -20.22
C ASN A 97 -9.15 29.95 -19.76
N ILE A 98 -9.70 29.03 -18.97
CA ILE A 98 -11.11 29.03 -18.55
C ILE A 98 -11.14 29.18 -17.02
N ASP A 99 -11.40 30.38 -16.53
CA ASP A 99 -11.56 30.68 -15.09
C ASP A 99 -12.94 31.32 -14.79
N GLY A 100 -13.90 31.16 -15.68
CA GLY A 100 -15.28 31.64 -15.51
C GLY A 100 -16.33 30.54 -15.68
N LEU A 101 -17.57 30.95 -15.91
CA LEU A 101 -18.71 30.04 -16.07
C LEU A 101 -18.94 29.67 -17.54
N ILE A 102 -19.04 28.38 -17.85
CA ILE A 102 -19.58 27.88 -19.13
C ILE A 102 -21.04 27.47 -18.93
N LYS A 103 -21.94 28.10 -19.69
CA LYS A 103 -23.39 27.83 -19.65
C LYS A 103 -23.93 27.41 -21.01
N ALA A 104 -24.84 26.45 -21.03
CA ALA A 104 -25.60 26.04 -22.23
C ALA A 104 -27.10 25.92 -21.90
N LYS A 105 -27.98 26.07 -22.91
CA LYS A 105 -29.44 26.02 -22.71
C LYS A 105 -29.99 24.61 -22.85
N GLY A 106 -31.01 24.29 -22.06
CA GLY A 106 -31.69 23.00 -22.13
C GLY A 106 -30.77 21.87 -21.66
N THR A 107 -30.88 20.71 -22.31
CA THR A 107 -30.21 19.45 -21.92
C THR A 107 -29.05 19.05 -22.84
N ALA A 108 -28.57 19.97 -23.68
CA ALA A 108 -27.52 19.70 -24.66
C ALA A 108 -26.20 19.25 -24.02
N ASN A 109 -25.56 18.25 -24.61
CA ASN A 109 -24.16 17.93 -24.34
C ASN A 109 -23.26 18.99 -24.98
N LEU A 110 -22.14 19.34 -24.34
CA LEU A 110 -21.14 20.25 -24.89
C LEU A 110 -19.80 19.54 -25.06
N PHE A 111 -19.28 19.59 -26.29
CA PHE A 111 -17.95 19.14 -26.67
C PHE A 111 -17.08 20.37 -26.94
N LEU A 112 -15.87 20.43 -26.39
CA LEU A 112 -14.88 21.47 -26.66
C LEU A 112 -13.53 20.85 -27.00
N ILE A 113 -13.00 21.15 -28.20
CA ILE A 113 -11.65 20.75 -28.59
C ILE A 113 -10.72 21.96 -28.79
N ASN A 114 -9.52 21.92 -28.20
CA ASN A 114 -8.44 22.86 -28.47
C ASN A 114 -7.09 22.11 -28.47
N PRO A 115 -6.47 21.84 -29.64
CA PRO A 115 -5.18 21.16 -29.72
C PRO A 115 -4.03 21.88 -28.99
N SER A 116 -4.14 23.20 -28.80
CA SER A 116 -3.12 24.05 -28.18
C SER A 116 -3.05 23.91 -26.66
N GLY A 117 -4.05 23.28 -26.03
CA GLY A 117 -4.11 23.06 -24.58
C GLY A 117 -5.24 23.80 -23.89
N ILE A 118 -5.65 23.31 -22.71
CA ILE A 118 -6.80 23.83 -21.97
C ILE A 118 -6.46 23.89 -20.47
N ILE A 119 -6.66 25.05 -19.86
CA ILE A 119 -6.42 25.29 -18.43
C ILE A 119 -7.73 25.75 -17.81
N PHE A 120 -8.31 24.92 -16.95
CA PHE A 120 -9.39 25.31 -16.06
C PHE A 120 -8.80 25.90 -14.78
N GLY A 121 -9.06 27.19 -14.53
CA GLY A 121 -8.67 27.87 -13.31
C GLY A 121 -9.59 27.53 -12.13
N LYS A 122 -9.20 27.97 -10.92
CA LYS A 122 -9.90 27.68 -9.66
C LYS A 122 -11.37 28.16 -9.63
N ASN A 123 -11.72 29.16 -10.44
CA ASN A 123 -13.05 29.73 -10.53
C ASN A 123 -13.88 29.14 -11.69
N ALA A 124 -13.31 28.21 -12.48
CA ALA A 124 -14.02 27.54 -13.56
C ALA A 124 -15.25 26.79 -13.06
N ARG A 125 -16.42 27.02 -13.68
CA ARG A 125 -17.68 26.32 -13.38
C ARG A 125 -18.41 25.95 -14.66
N LEU A 126 -19.31 24.98 -14.55
CA LEU A 126 -20.18 24.52 -15.63
C LEU A 126 -21.65 24.65 -15.20
N ASP A 127 -22.51 25.10 -16.11
CA ASP A 127 -23.97 25.10 -16.02
C ASP A 127 -24.51 24.56 -17.35
N ILE A 128 -24.38 23.25 -17.52
CA ILE A 128 -24.66 22.50 -18.75
C ILE A 128 -25.64 21.39 -18.39
N GLY A 129 -26.81 21.34 -19.05
CA GLY A 129 -27.84 20.34 -18.75
C GLY A 129 -27.53 18.92 -19.23
N GLY A 130 -26.57 18.76 -20.15
CA GLY A 130 -26.07 17.49 -20.65
C GLY A 130 -24.68 17.12 -20.11
N SER A 131 -24.00 16.24 -20.84
CA SER A 131 -22.61 15.85 -20.57
C SER A 131 -21.63 16.93 -21.06
N PHE A 132 -20.46 17.02 -20.44
CA PHE A 132 -19.36 17.88 -20.87
C PHE A 132 -18.15 17.03 -21.24
N LEU A 133 -17.66 17.18 -22.48
CA LEU A 133 -16.48 16.50 -22.98
C LEU A 133 -15.48 17.53 -23.50
N VAL A 134 -14.28 17.53 -22.94
CA VAL A 134 -13.22 18.48 -23.29
C VAL A 134 -11.94 17.76 -23.69
N SER A 135 -11.28 18.22 -24.75
CA SER A 135 -10.16 17.50 -25.32
C SER A 135 -9.12 18.38 -26.04
N THR A 136 -7.87 17.90 -26.12
CA THR A 136 -6.83 18.47 -27.01
C THR A 136 -6.68 17.66 -28.31
N ALA A 137 -7.74 16.94 -28.69
CA ALA A 137 -7.87 16.30 -29.99
C ALA A 137 -7.91 17.32 -31.13
N LYS A 138 -7.36 16.91 -32.28
CA LYS A 138 -7.36 17.65 -33.53
C LYS A 138 -8.63 17.44 -34.35
N VAL A 139 -9.34 16.33 -34.14
CA VAL A 139 -10.53 15.98 -34.91
C VAL A 139 -11.58 15.29 -34.03
N ILE A 140 -12.85 15.70 -34.16
CA ILE A 140 -13.99 14.86 -33.75
C ILE A 140 -14.46 14.09 -34.99
N LYS A 141 -14.49 12.76 -34.91
CA LYS A 141 -14.95 11.85 -35.96
C LYS A 141 -16.41 11.50 -35.77
N PHE A 142 -17.09 11.25 -36.89
CA PHE A 142 -18.51 10.93 -36.94
C PHE A 142 -18.76 9.64 -37.75
N ALA A 143 -19.91 8.99 -37.51
CA ALA A 143 -20.23 7.66 -38.07
C ALA A 143 -20.37 7.60 -39.60
N ASP A 144 -20.67 8.75 -40.23
CA ASP A 144 -20.76 8.97 -41.69
C ASP A 144 -19.41 9.29 -42.35
N GLY A 145 -18.31 9.26 -41.58
CA GLY A 145 -16.99 9.68 -42.05
C GLY A 145 -16.81 11.20 -42.16
N PHE A 146 -17.73 11.99 -41.60
CA PHE A 146 -17.49 13.41 -41.38
C PHE A 146 -16.45 13.64 -40.27
N GLU A 147 -15.66 14.70 -40.41
CA GLU A 147 -14.58 15.06 -39.51
C GLU A 147 -14.64 16.55 -39.17
N PHE A 148 -14.80 16.86 -37.89
CA PHE A 148 -14.78 18.23 -37.39
C PHE A 148 -13.38 18.58 -36.88
N ARG A 149 -12.61 19.28 -37.72
CA ARG A 149 -11.16 19.45 -37.57
C ARG A 149 -10.78 20.78 -36.93
N ALA A 150 -10.01 20.78 -35.86
CA ALA A 150 -9.42 21.99 -35.28
C ALA A 150 -8.21 22.51 -36.08
N ASN A 151 -7.64 21.71 -36.99
CA ASN A 151 -6.50 22.10 -37.81
C ASN A 151 -6.72 21.86 -39.32
N GLY A 152 -6.14 22.75 -40.13
CA GLY A 152 -6.24 22.70 -41.59
C GLY A 152 -7.57 23.21 -42.15
N SER A 153 -7.76 23.09 -43.47
CA SER A 153 -8.99 23.49 -44.14
C SER A 153 -10.11 22.46 -43.95
N GLN A 154 -11.34 22.92 -43.73
CA GLN A 154 -12.52 22.08 -43.61
C GLN A 154 -13.01 21.67 -45.01
N THR A 155 -12.46 20.59 -45.56
CA THR A 155 -12.60 20.23 -47.00
C THR A 155 -13.89 19.48 -47.39
N LYS A 156 -14.75 19.09 -46.43
CA LYS A 156 -16.03 18.39 -46.70
C LYS A 156 -17.22 19.13 -46.09
N PRO A 157 -18.35 19.29 -46.82
CA PRO A 157 -19.56 19.91 -46.30
C PRO A 157 -20.22 19.04 -45.21
N LEU A 158 -20.77 19.69 -44.18
CA LEU A 158 -21.56 19.03 -43.13
C LEU A 158 -22.90 18.54 -43.70
N LEU A 159 -23.04 17.21 -43.91
CA LEU A 159 -24.17 16.65 -44.67
C LEU A 159 -25.08 15.64 -43.96
N THR A 160 -24.77 15.13 -42.75
CA THR A 160 -25.71 14.20 -42.05
C THR A 160 -25.88 14.47 -40.55
N ILE A 161 -26.93 13.88 -39.97
CA ILE A 161 -27.26 13.90 -38.53
C ILE A 161 -26.45 12.78 -37.83
N SER A 162 -25.14 12.88 -37.91
CA SER A 162 -24.23 11.81 -37.51
C SER A 162 -23.93 11.82 -36.01
N VAL A 163 -23.69 10.64 -35.45
CA VAL A 163 -23.28 10.45 -34.06
C VAL A 163 -21.75 10.61 -33.98
N PRO A 164 -21.20 11.33 -32.99
CA PRO A 164 -19.75 11.41 -32.80
C PRO A 164 -19.21 10.04 -32.36
N THR A 165 -18.21 9.53 -33.07
CA THR A 165 -17.63 8.18 -32.88
C THR A 165 -16.23 8.20 -32.29
N GLY A 166 -15.52 9.32 -32.33
CA GLY A 166 -14.17 9.37 -31.75
C GLY A 166 -13.52 10.74 -31.69
N LEU A 167 -12.44 10.81 -30.91
CA LEU A 167 -11.52 11.94 -30.79
C LEU A 167 -10.16 11.51 -31.32
N GLN A 168 -9.62 12.18 -32.33
CA GLN A 168 -8.27 11.90 -32.85
C GLN A 168 -7.26 12.89 -32.27
N LEU A 169 -6.30 12.35 -31.52
CA LEU A 169 -5.19 13.07 -30.90
C LEU A 169 -3.91 12.91 -31.74
N GLY A 170 -3.06 13.92 -31.72
CA GLY A 170 -1.79 13.95 -32.44
C GLY A 170 -0.61 13.56 -31.55
N SER A 171 0.57 13.37 -32.16
CA SER A 171 1.84 13.15 -31.45
C SER A 171 2.26 14.33 -30.55
N ASP A 172 1.63 15.49 -30.78
CA ASP A 172 1.83 16.81 -30.20
C ASP A 172 0.60 17.30 -29.40
N SER A 173 -0.32 16.40 -29.01
CA SER A 173 -1.50 16.77 -28.23
C SER A 173 -1.11 17.40 -26.89
N ALA A 174 -1.53 18.66 -26.69
CA ALA A 174 -1.19 19.45 -25.51
C ALA A 174 -1.92 18.98 -24.24
N ALA A 175 -1.51 19.54 -23.11
CA ALA A 175 -2.03 19.18 -21.80
C ALA A 175 -3.42 19.77 -21.48
N ILE A 176 -4.14 19.12 -20.56
CA ILE A 176 -5.33 19.65 -19.89
C ILE A 176 -5.01 19.82 -18.40
N GLN A 177 -5.21 21.02 -17.86
CA GLN A 177 -4.99 21.32 -16.45
C GLN A 177 -6.30 21.72 -15.76
N VAL A 178 -6.51 21.26 -14.52
CA VAL A 178 -7.63 21.67 -13.66
C VAL A 178 -7.07 22.11 -12.32
N LEU A 179 -7.13 23.42 -12.08
CA LEU A 179 -6.66 24.06 -10.86
C LEU A 179 -7.83 24.23 -9.89
N GLY A 180 -7.56 24.11 -8.59
CA GLY A 180 -8.57 24.32 -7.56
C GLY A 180 -7.96 24.51 -6.18
N THR A 181 -8.82 24.49 -5.16
CA THR A 181 -8.42 24.78 -3.77
C THR A 181 -8.05 23.53 -2.97
N GLY A 182 -8.56 22.36 -3.35
CA GLY A 182 -8.36 21.10 -2.61
C GLY A 182 -9.30 20.88 -1.43
N GLU A 183 -10.41 21.62 -1.32
CA GLU A 183 -11.30 21.58 -0.15
C GLU A 183 -12.53 20.66 -0.32
N GLY A 184 -12.43 19.65 -1.19
CA GLY A 184 -13.55 18.78 -1.56
C GLY A 184 -13.93 17.71 -0.52
N LEU A 185 -12.96 17.21 0.24
CA LEU A 185 -13.14 16.15 1.23
C LEU A 185 -12.52 16.53 2.58
N THR A 186 -13.13 16.03 3.66
CA THR A 186 -12.58 16.10 5.02
C THR A 186 -12.50 14.71 5.65
N ALA A 187 -11.47 14.51 6.48
CA ALA A 187 -11.29 13.28 7.24
C ALA A 187 -11.96 13.44 8.62
N PRO A 188 -12.96 12.61 8.99
CA PRO A 188 -13.43 12.53 10.36
C PRO A 188 -12.31 12.04 11.30
N SER A 189 -12.39 12.42 12.58
CA SER A 189 -11.42 12.01 13.61
C SER A 189 -11.57 10.57 14.09
N SER A 190 -12.69 9.92 13.78
CA SER A 190 -13.03 8.59 14.30
C SER A 190 -12.62 7.48 13.33
N ILE A 191 -11.99 6.43 13.87
CA ILE A 191 -11.66 5.20 13.14
C ILE A 191 -12.93 4.64 12.52
N GLY A 192 -12.84 4.14 11.28
CA GLY A 192 -13.98 3.51 10.61
C GLY A 192 -15.16 4.45 10.34
N SER A 193 -14.97 5.77 10.26
CA SER A 193 -16.03 6.66 9.74
C SER A 193 -15.99 6.75 8.19
N PRO A 194 -17.13 7.00 7.53
CA PRO A 194 -17.20 7.34 6.10
C PRO A 194 -16.38 8.57 5.73
N THR A 195 -16.00 8.68 4.46
CA THR A 195 -15.41 9.92 3.93
C THR A 195 -16.45 11.06 4.00
N ILE A 196 -16.08 12.26 4.46
CA ILE A 196 -17.02 13.39 4.50
C ILE A 196 -16.81 14.25 3.25
N ARG A 197 -17.84 14.29 2.39
CA ARG A 197 -17.91 15.19 1.23
C ARG A 197 -18.35 16.58 1.70
N ASN A 198 -17.59 17.60 1.30
CA ASN A 198 -18.08 18.97 1.35
C ASN A 198 -19.04 19.16 0.16
N ASN A 199 -20.24 19.71 0.34
CA ASN A 199 -21.14 19.95 -0.80
C ASN A 199 -20.80 21.26 -1.55
N ASP A 200 -20.04 22.16 -0.93
CA ASP A 200 -19.64 23.45 -1.50
C ASP A 200 -18.35 23.36 -2.33
N VAL A 201 -18.01 22.17 -2.85
CA VAL A 201 -16.77 21.98 -3.64
C VAL A 201 -16.80 22.85 -4.90
N THR A 202 -15.77 23.68 -5.02
CA THR A 202 -15.51 24.46 -6.24
C THR A 202 -14.78 23.61 -7.28
N GLY A 203 -15.37 23.38 -8.44
CA GLY A 203 -14.76 22.59 -9.51
C GLY A 203 -15.63 22.45 -10.77
N LEU A 204 -15.25 21.52 -11.64
CA LEU A 204 -16.02 21.16 -12.83
C LEU A 204 -17.09 20.14 -12.43
N ARG A 205 -18.36 20.54 -12.52
CA ARG A 205 -19.50 19.73 -12.10
C ARG A 205 -20.54 19.64 -13.22
N VAL A 206 -20.98 18.44 -13.55
CA VAL A 206 -22.10 18.22 -14.49
C VAL A 206 -23.39 17.88 -13.75
N GLN A 207 -24.52 17.90 -14.45
CA GLN A 207 -25.81 17.49 -13.87
C GLN A 207 -25.84 15.99 -13.52
N LEU A 208 -26.79 15.59 -12.67
CA LEU A 208 -26.95 14.21 -12.21
C LEU A 208 -27.00 13.20 -13.37
N GLY A 209 -26.25 12.12 -13.25
CA GLY A 209 -26.15 11.05 -14.25
C GLY A 209 -25.27 11.38 -15.48
N LYS A 210 -24.85 12.63 -15.69
CA LYS A 210 -24.13 13.03 -16.91
C LYS A 210 -22.66 12.63 -16.92
N THR A 211 -22.04 12.61 -18.11
CA THR A 211 -20.61 12.37 -18.27
C THR A 211 -19.81 13.68 -18.17
N LEU A 212 -18.68 13.64 -17.46
CA LEU A 212 -17.62 14.64 -17.45
C LEU A 212 -16.33 13.98 -17.96
N ALA A 213 -15.92 14.28 -19.19
CA ALA A 213 -14.75 13.67 -19.83
C ALA A 213 -13.64 14.68 -20.13
N LEU A 214 -12.40 14.35 -19.74
CA LEU A 214 -11.19 15.10 -20.05
C LEU A 214 -10.22 14.18 -20.82
N VAL A 215 -9.96 14.48 -22.10
CA VAL A 215 -9.13 13.64 -22.97
C VAL A 215 -8.06 14.47 -23.69
N GLY A 216 -6.81 14.44 -23.23
CA GLY A 216 -5.75 15.28 -23.80
C GLY A 216 -4.44 14.54 -24.04
N GLY A 217 -3.34 15.29 -24.13
CA GLY A 217 -2.01 14.79 -23.80
C GLY A 217 -1.93 14.53 -22.30
N ASP A 218 -1.00 15.15 -21.58
CA ASP A 218 -0.97 15.01 -20.12
C ASP A 218 -2.20 15.69 -19.47
N VAL A 219 -2.79 15.05 -18.46
CA VAL A 219 -3.95 15.59 -17.71
C VAL A 219 -3.57 15.76 -16.25
N SER A 220 -3.64 16.99 -15.72
CA SER A 220 -3.23 17.29 -14.34
C SER A 220 -4.31 18.02 -13.55
N LEU A 221 -4.71 17.46 -12.41
CA LEU A 221 -5.57 18.11 -11.42
C LEU A 221 -4.70 18.55 -10.24
N ALA A 222 -4.64 19.85 -9.97
CA ALA A 222 -3.89 20.45 -8.86
C ALA A 222 -4.85 21.18 -7.93
N GLY A 223 -5.37 20.46 -6.93
CA GLY A 223 -6.50 20.89 -6.08
C GLY A 223 -7.83 21.02 -6.82
N GLY A 224 -7.86 20.70 -8.12
CA GLY A 224 -9.04 20.69 -8.96
C GLY A 224 -9.99 19.55 -8.59
N SER A 225 -11.29 19.80 -8.73
CA SER A 225 -12.34 18.81 -8.46
C SER A 225 -13.18 18.56 -9.71
N LEU A 226 -13.42 17.29 -10.01
CA LEU A 226 -14.30 16.79 -11.07
C LEU A 226 -15.46 16.05 -10.41
N ILE A 227 -16.69 16.46 -10.69
CA ILE A 227 -17.89 15.95 -10.01
C ILE A 227 -18.96 15.58 -11.03
N ALA A 228 -19.33 14.31 -11.06
CA ALA A 228 -20.44 13.79 -11.85
C ALA A 228 -21.28 12.84 -10.99
N ASP A 229 -21.99 13.40 -10.01
CA ASP A 229 -22.89 12.66 -9.11
C ASP A 229 -23.86 11.77 -9.91
N GLN A 230 -23.92 10.48 -9.55
CA GLN A 230 -24.65 9.40 -10.25
C GLN A 230 -24.25 9.18 -11.72
N GLY A 231 -23.28 9.93 -12.25
CA GLY A 231 -22.88 9.94 -13.65
C GLY A 231 -21.53 9.28 -13.91
N ARG A 232 -20.75 9.83 -14.85
CA ARG A 232 -19.46 9.25 -15.27
C ARG A 232 -18.33 10.27 -15.30
N ILE A 233 -17.17 9.89 -14.79
CA ILE A 233 -15.91 10.60 -15.04
C ILE A 233 -15.04 9.74 -15.95
N GLU A 234 -14.58 10.34 -17.04
CA GLU A 234 -13.79 9.68 -18.08
C GLU A 234 -12.47 10.46 -18.28
N LEU A 235 -11.36 9.93 -17.79
CA LEU A 235 -10.04 10.58 -17.87
C LEU A 235 -9.11 9.82 -18.81
N GLY A 236 -8.70 10.46 -19.90
CA GLY A 236 -7.83 9.88 -20.91
C GLY A 236 -6.60 10.74 -21.18
N SER A 237 -5.41 10.17 -21.00
CA SER A 237 -4.16 10.80 -21.43
C SER A 237 -3.58 10.06 -22.63
N VAL A 238 -3.69 10.66 -23.81
CA VAL A 238 -3.40 10.06 -25.11
C VAL A 238 -2.42 10.95 -25.87
N GLY A 239 -1.18 10.50 -25.94
CA GLY A 239 -0.11 11.17 -26.67
C GLY A 239 -0.04 10.84 -28.16
N ASN A 240 -0.85 9.90 -28.68
CA ASN A 240 -1.14 9.70 -30.11
C ASN A 240 -2.23 8.62 -30.31
N GLY A 241 -3.24 8.86 -31.16
CA GLY A 241 -4.19 7.85 -31.61
C GLY A 241 -5.64 8.33 -31.72
N THR A 242 -6.60 7.40 -31.78
CA THR A 242 -8.04 7.71 -31.74
C THR A 242 -8.69 7.06 -30.51
N VAL A 243 -9.36 7.88 -29.69
CA VAL A 243 -10.25 7.44 -28.61
C VAL A 243 -11.66 7.31 -29.18
N SER A 244 -12.35 6.21 -28.88
CA SER A 244 -13.72 5.98 -29.31
C SER A 244 -14.71 6.62 -28.33
N LEU A 245 -15.73 7.31 -28.87
CA LEU A 245 -16.85 7.87 -28.14
C LEU A 245 -18.04 6.90 -28.25
N ASN A 246 -18.44 6.29 -27.14
CA ASN A 246 -19.55 5.33 -27.12
C ASN A 246 -20.75 5.96 -26.38
N PRO A 247 -21.83 6.33 -27.07
CA PRO A 247 -23.04 6.84 -26.40
C PRO A 247 -23.62 5.79 -25.44
N VAL A 248 -24.01 6.22 -24.25
CA VAL A 248 -24.69 5.41 -23.23
C VAL A 248 -25.91 6.16 -22.70
N ALA A 249 -26.82 5.46 -22.02
CA ALA A 249 -28.15 5.99 -21.63
C ALA A 249 -28.14 7.36 -20.92
N GLN A 250 -27.05 7.72 -20.23
CA GLN A 250 -26.92 8.99 -19.51
C GLN A 250 -25.78 9.91 -20.02
N GLY A 251 -25.06 9.54 -21.09
CA GLY A 251 -23.94 10.32 -21.60
C GLY A 251 -23.06 9.54 -22.57
N PHE A 252 -21.76 9.49 -22.28
CA PHE A 252 -20.74 8.80 -23.08
C PHE A 252 -19.83 7.96 -22.17
N ALA A 253 -19.37 6.82 -22.70
CA ALA A 253 -18.29 6.01 -22.14
C ALA A 253 -17.15 5.94 -23.15
N LEU A 254 -15.90 5.99 -22.70
CA LEU A 254 -14.73 6.01 -23.61
C LEU A 254 -14.09 4.64 -23.74
N SER A 255 -13.52 4.37 -24.91
CA SER A 255 -12.65 3.22 -25.12
C SER A 255 -11.45 3.57 -25.99
N TYR A 256 -10.34 2.85 -25.79
CA TYR A 256 -9.02 3.22 -26.30
C TYR A 256 -8.40 2.18 -27.27
N PRO A 257 -9.17 1.49 -28.15
CA PRO A 257 -8.65 0.38 -28.96
C PRO A 257 -7.65 0.82 -30.04
N ASN A 258 -7.67 2.10 -30.41
CA ASN A 258 -6.83 2.68 -31.48
C ASN A 258 -5.85 3.74 -30.94
N VAL A 259 -5.43 3.62 -29.67
CA VAL A 259 -4.40 4.47 -29.07
C VAL A 259 -3.03 3.80 -29.20
N GLN A 260 -2.06 4.55 -29.73
CA GLN A 260 -0.70 4.08 -29.97
C GLN A 260 0.26 4.44 -28.84
N ARG A 261 0.00 5.58 -28.16
CA ARG A 261 0.80 6.07 -27.05
C ARG A 261 -0.08 6.80 -26.05
N PHE A 262 -0.01 6.42 -24.79
CA PHE A 262 -0.63 7.16 -23.68
C PHE A 262 0.36 8.18 -23.07
N GLY A 263 -0.17 9.24 -22.48
CA GLY A 263 0.60 10.23 -21.71
C GLY A 263 0.44 10.01 -20.20
N ASN A 264 0.58 11.05 -19.39
CA ASN A 264 0.50 10.96 -17.93
C ASN A 264 -0.79 11.60 -17.36
N ILE A 265 -1.32 11.02 -16.28
CA ILE A 265 -2.38 11.62 -15.46
C ILE A 265 -1.83 11.88 -14.05
N SER A 266 -2.08 13.07 -13.51
CA SER A 266 -1.67 13.44 -12.15
C SER A 266 -2.80 14.11 -11.37
N LEU A 267 -2.99 13.69 -10.12
CA LEU A 267 -3.89 14.29 -9.14
C LEU A 267 -3.04 14.68 -7.93
N SER A 268 -3.05 15.95 -7.56
CA SER A 268 -2.22 16.50 -6.47
C SER A 268 -2.96 17.55 -5.67
N LYS A 269 -2.42 17.92 -4.49
CA LYS A 269 -2.92 19.01 -3.62
C LYS A 269 -4.40 18.85 -3.25
N LYS A 270 -4.81 17.66 -2.78
CA LYS A 270 -6.21 17.28 -2.50
C LYS A 270 -7.16 17.40 -3.71
N ALA A 271 -6.68 17.06 -4.90
CA ALA A 271 -7.55 16.95 -6.09
C ALA A 271 -8.59 15.82 -5.93
N LEU A 272 -9.75 15.97 -6.56
CA LEU A 272 -10.89 15.06 -6.40
C LEU A 272 -11.47 14.65 -7.76
N ALA A 273 -11.72 13.35 -7.93
CA ALA A 273 -12.64 12.81 -8.95
C ALA A 273 -13.75 12.02 -8.25
N ASP A 274 -15.00 12.45 -8.41
CA ASP A 274 -16.14 11.98 -7.60
C ASP A 274 -17.39 11.71 -8.46
N THR A 275 -17.92 10.49 -8.37
CA THR A 275 -19.20 10.10 -9.00
C THR A 275 -20.14 9.41 -8.01
N SER A 276 -20.17 9.90 -6.77
CA SER A 276 -21.02 9.39 -5.69
C SER A 276 -22.50 9.24 -6.09
N GLY A 277 -23.17 8.26 -5.48
CA GLY A 277 -24.42 7.67 -5.98
C GLY A 277 -24.13 6.43 -6.84
N VAL A 278 -24.83 6.26 -7.96
CA VAL A 278 -24.73 5.08 -8.83
C VAL A 278 -23.64 5.18 -9.92
N GLY A 279 -22.73 6.16 -9.83
CA GLY A 279 -21.85 6.55 -10.93
C GLY A 279 -20.72 5.57 -11.27
N SER A 280 -19.81 5.98 -12.16
CA SER A 280 -18.61 5.18 -12.55
C SER A 280 -17.43 6.07 -12.92
N ILE A 281 -16.21 5.57 -12.71
CA ILE A 281 -14.98 6.30 -13.06
C ILE A 281 -14.10 5.43 -13.95
N GLN A 282 -13.64 5.97 -15.09
CA GLN A 282 -12.70 5.32 -16.00
C GLN A 282 -11.46 6.22 -16.15
N ILE A 283 -10.27 5.66 -15.95
CA ILE A 283 -8.99 6.38 -16.09
C ILE A 283 -8.04 5.55 -16.96
N GLN A 284 -7.46 6.17 -17.99
CA GLN A 284 -6.54 5.54 -18.93
C GLN A 284 -5.32 6.43 -19.20
N ALA A 285 -4.12 5.93 -18.92
CA ALA A 285 -2.86 6.62 -19.17
C ALA A 285 -1.68 5.66 -19.37
N ASN A 286 -0.48 6.23 -19.50
CA ASN A 286 0.78 5.54 -19.30
C ASN A 286 1.11 5.51 -17.81
N ASN A 287 1.36 6.68 -17.20
CA ASN A 287 1.57 6.78 -15.76
C ASN A 287 0.41 7.54 -15.11
N ILE A 288 -0.03 7.07 -13.95
CA ILE A 288 -1.08 7.69 -13.14
C ILE A 288 -0.51 7.92 -11.74
N LYS A 289 -0.52 9.17 -11.29
CA LYS A 289 0.02 9.56 -9.98
C LYS A 289 -1.00 10.32 -9.14
N LEU A 290 -1.27 9.84 -7.93
CA LEU A 290 -2.07 10.52 -6.92
C LEU A 290 -1.15 10.92 -5.74
N THR A 291 -1.19 12.19 -5.34
CA THR A 291 -0.39 12.72 -4.20
C THR A 291 -1.18 13.68 -3.32
N ASP A 292 -0.59 14.00 -2.17
CA ASP A 292 -0.98 15.10 -1.27
C ASP A 292 -2.46 15.07 -0.85
N GLY A 293 -2.99 13.89 -0.51
CA GLY A 293 -4.37 13.74 -0.07
C GLY A 293 -5.39 13.78 -1.20
N SER A 294 -4.99 13.51 -2.44
CA SER A 294 -5.93 13.44 -3.58
C SER A 294 -6.77 12.16 -3.56
N ALA A 295 -7.98 12.24 -4.11
CA ALA A 295 -8.97 11.18 -4.02
C ALA A 295 -9.64 10.86 -5.37
N ILE A 296 -9.86 9.58 -5.62
CA ILE A 296 -10.85 9.06 -6.57
C ILE A 296 -11.92 8.34 -5.74
N LEU A 297 -13.18 8.76 -5.83
CA LEU A 297 -14.24 8.38 -4.89
C LEU A 297 -15.57 8.03 -5.56
N ILE A 298 -16.19 6.95 -5.09
CA ILE A 298 -17.63 6.69 -5.29
C ILE A 298 -18.26 6.35 -3.92
N GLN A 299 -19.06 7.25 -3.36
CA GLN A 299 -19.92 6.92 -2.21
C GLN A 299 -21.33 6.56 -2.69
N ASN A 300 -21.70 5.29 -2.65
CA ASN A 300 -23.06 4.88 -2.94
C ASN A 300 -24.00 5.18 -1.75
N GLN A 301 -24.73 6.30 -1.87
CA GLN A 301 -25.75 6.73 -0.92
C GLN A 301 -27.16 6.26 -1.31
N SER A 302 -27.29 5.43 -2.36
CA SER A 302 -28.56 4.99 -2.94
C SER A 302 -28.91 3.54 -2.58
N SER A 303 -30.13 3.12 -2.92
CA SER A 303 -30.60 1.73 -2.83
C SER A 303 -30.22 0.85 -4.03
N HIS A 304 -29.57 1.42 -5.05
CA HIS A 304 -29.20 0.71 -6.28
C HIS A 304 -27.68 0.49 -6.29
N PRO A 305 -27.13 -0.57 -6.94
CA PRO A 305 -25.69 -0.74 -7.07
C PRO A 305 -25.03 0.44 -7.80
N SER A 306 -23.83 0.83 -7.36
CA SER A 306 -23.00 1.78 -8.12
C SER A 306 -22.12 1.08 -9.13
N GLY A 307 -21.74 1.77 -10.20
CA GLY A 307 -20.69 1.28 -11.10
C GLY A 307 -19.29 1.36 -10.49
N SER A 308 -18.32 0.86 -11.25
CA SER A 308 -16.94 0.62 -10.79
C SER A 308 -16.01 1.83 -10.94
N ILE A 309 -14.88 1.79 -10.24
CA ILE A 309 -13.67 2.56 -10.56
C ILE A 309 -12.73 1.66 -11.36
N ASN A 310 -12.47 2.01 -12.62
CA ASN A 310 -11.56 1.29 -13.51
C ASN A 310 -10.35 2.17 -13.83
N VAL A 311 -9.14 1.68 -13.53
CA VAL A 311 -7.88 2.41 -13.77
C VAL A 311 -6.94 1.54 -14.58
N ASN A 312 -6.43 2.08 -15.68
CA ASN A 312 -5.50 1.40 -16.58
C ASN A 312 -4.30 2.30 -16.88
N ALA A 313 -3.13 1.92 -16.35
CA ALA A 313 -1.86 2.62 -16.49
C ALA A 313 -0.84 1.72 -17.20
N THR A 314 -0.55 1.94 -18.49
CA THR A 314 0.36 1.05 -19.25
C THR A 314 1.81 1.05 -18.72
N GLY A 315 2.17 2.05 -17.91
CA GLY A 315 3.40 2.17 -17.12
C GLY A 315 3.12 1.95 -15.63
N SER A 316 3.07 3.02 -14.84
CA SER A 316 2.88 2.91 -13.38
C SER A 316 1.60 3.55 -12.85
N LEU A 317 1.06 2.97 -11.77
CA LEU A 317 0.12 3.61 -10.86
C LEU A 317 0.83 3.90 -9.53
N GLU A 318 0.91 5.16 -9.13
CA GLU A 318 1.50 5.58 -7.86
C GLU A 318 0.45 6.30 -7.00
N LEU A 319 0.25 5.82 -5.77
CA LEU A 319 -0.45 6.53 -4.71
C LEU A 319 0.56 6.87 -3.61
N SER A 320 0.63 8.15 -3.22
CA SER A 320 1.60 8.59 -2.22
C SER A 320 1.04 9.62 -1.24
N GLY A 321 1.34 9.42 0.04
CA GLY A 321 1.31 10.46 1.06
C GLY A 321 -0.06 10.90 1.58
N ILE A 322 0.00 11.93 2.42
CA ILE A 322 -1.11 12.66 3.04
C ILE A 322 -1.08 14.11 2.57
N SER A 323 -2.23 14.77 2.59
CA SER A 323 -2.36 16.23 2.48
C SER A 323 -1.36 16.97 3.39
N SER A 324 -0.40 17.66 2.78
CA SER A 324 0.59 18.49 3.47
C SER A 324 0.00 19.77 4.10
N LYS A 325 -1.24 20.13 3.76
CA LYS A 325 -1.97 21.27 4.34
C LYS A 325 -2.53 21.00 5.73
N ASP A 326 -3.05 19.80 5.96
CA ASP A 326 -3.82 19.47 7.16
C ASP A 326 -3.35 18.21 7.91
N GLY A 327 -2.48 17.39 7.31
CA GLY A 327 -1.96 16.15 7.90
C GLY A 327 -3.03 15.08 8.16
N ARG A 328 -4.26 15.28 7.65
CA ARG A 328 -5.45 14.50 8.04
C ARG A 328 -6.02 13.64 6.91
N PHE A 329 -6.00 14.12 5.67
CA PHE A 329 -6.58 13.39 4.55
C PHE A 329 -5.52 12.62 3.75
N THR A 330 -5.65 11.29 3.69
CA THR A 330 -4.76 10.40 2.93
C THR A 330 -5.04 10.44 1.44
N THR A 331 -4.03 10.14 0.62
CA THR A 331 -4.26 9.87 -0.80
C THR A 331 -5.04 8.55 -0.95
N ILE A 332 -6.19 8.57 -1.65
CA ILE A 332 -7.09 7.39 -1.73
C ILE A 332 -7.65 7.11 -3.13
N LEU A 333 -7.91 5.82 -3.38
CA LEU A 333 -8.80 5.34 -4.43
C LEU A 333 -9.85 4.46 -3.74
N ARG A 334 -11.11 4.90 -3.71
CA ARG A 334 -12.10 4.32 -2.78
C ARG A 334 -13.53 4.22 -3.32
N THR A 335 -14.18 3.11 -3.00
CA THR A 335 -15.64 2.98 -3.04
C THR A 335 -16.19 2.80 -1.62
N GLU A 336 -17.36 3.37 -1.34
CA GLU A 336 -18.05 3.24 -0.04
C GLU A 336 -19.54 2.97 -0.27
N SER A 337 -20.18 2.09 0.50
CA SER A 337 -21.65 1.97 0.55
C SER A 337 -22.19 2.56 1.86
N LEU A 338 -23.10 3.53 1.75
CA LEU A 338 -23.70 4.26 2.87
C LEU A 338 -25.21 4.00 2.99
N ASN A 339 -25.77 3.21 2.08
CA ASN A 339 -27.18 2.82 2.01
C ASN A 339 -27.29 1.42 1.39
N SER A 340 -28.49 0.86 1.21
CA SER A 340 -28.72 -0.55 0.84
C SER A 340 -28.20 -0.98 -0.53
N GLY A 341 -27.79 -0.06 -1.41
CA GLY A 341 -27.13 -0.37 -2.68
C GLY A 341 -25.68 -0.84 -2.49
N SER A 342 -25.27 -1.83 -3.26
CA SER A 342 -23.89 -2.34 -3.24
C SER A 342 -22.86 -1.29 -3.68
N ALA A 343 -21.69 -1.27 -3.06
CA ALA A 343 -20.56 -0.46 -3.51
C ALA A 343 -19.98 -1.03 -4.82
N GLY A 344 -19.39 -0.15 -5.63
CA GLY A 344 -18.77 -0.51 -6.90
C GLY A 344 -17.42 -1.20 -6.71
N ASP A 345 -17.08 -2.08 -7.64
CA ASP A 345 -15.75 -2.70 -7.71
C ASP A 345 -14.65 -1.66 -8.03
N ILE A 346 -13.43 -1.98 -7.62
CA ILE A 346 -12.20 -1.28 -8.00
C ILE A 346 -11.36 -2.24 -8.86
N ASN A 347 -11.11 -1.88 -10.11
CA ASN A 347 -10.32 -2.67 -11.06
C ASN A 347 -9.09 -1.88 -11.52
N LEU A 348 -7.90 -2.33 -11.12
CA LEU A 348 -6.64 -1.67 -11.42
C LEU A 348 -5.78 -2.56 -12.33
N PHE A 349 -5.38 -2.02 -13.48
CA PHE A 349 -4.47 -2.65 -14.43
C PHE A 349 -3.25 -1.75 -14.59
N THR A 350 -2.06 -2.29 -14.32
CA THR A 350 -0.80 -1.55 -14.50
C THR A 350 0.38 -2.45 -14.85
N LYS A 351 1.56 -1.88 -15.13
CA LYS A 351 2.81 -2.63 -15.05
C LYS A 351 3.35 -2.62 -13.61
N ASN A 352 3.45 -1.44 -13.00
CA ASN A 352 3.94 -1.26 -11.63
C ASN A 352 2.92 -0.54 -10.76
N LEU A 353 2.61 -1.07 -9.57
CA LEU A 353 1.84 -0.36 -8.55
C LEU A 353 2.73 0.01 -7.37
N VAL A 354 2.72 1.27 -6.96
CA VAL A 354 3.33 1.73 -5.70
C VAL A 354 2.25 2.39 -4.85
N VAL A 355 2.07 1.91 -3.62
CA VAL A 355 1.22 2.54 -2.59
C VAL A 355 2.11 2.86 -1.40
N GLN A 356 2.30 4.15 -1.13
CA GLN A 356 3.26 4.62 -0.13
C GLN A 356 2.74 5.78 0.73
N GLY A 357 3.42 6.07 1.84
CA GLY A 357 3.15 7.25 2.68
C GLY A 357 1.77 7.26 3.37
N GLY A 358 1.20 6.09 3.67
CA GLY A 358 -0.13 5.98 4.29
C GLY A 358 -1.31 6.19 3.32
N SER A 359 -1.05 6.10 2.02
CA SER A 359 -2.11 6.09 1.00
C SER A 359 -2.85 4.74 0.96
N GLY A 360 -4.07 4.73 0.41
CA GLY A 360 -4.91 3.52 0.49
C GLY A 360 -5.86 3.29 -0.69
N ILE A 361 -5.94 2.04 -1.13
CA ILE A 361 -6.87 1.54 -2.15
C ILE A 361 -7.91 0.69 -1.43
N GLY A 362 -9.22 0.92 -1.61
CA GLY A 362 -10.18 0.07 -0.91
C GLY A 362 -11.67 0.29 -1.09
N SER A 363 -12.43 -0.69 -0.60
CA SER A 363 -13.89 -0.74 -0.62
C SER A 363 -14.42 -0.83 0.82
N ARG A 364 -15.36 0.05 1.20
CA ARG A 364 -15.87 0.13 2.58
C ARG A 364 -17.39 0.07 2.67
N THR A 365 -17.88 -0.90 3.42
CA THR A 365 -19.31 -1.15 3.63
C THR A 365 -19.77 -0.60 4.97
N TYR A 366 -20.63 0.43 4.93
CA TYR A 366 -21.26 1.05 6.11
C TYR A 366 -22.77 0.82 6.15
N SER A 367 -23.26 -0.18 5.41
CA SER A 367 -24.69 -0.41 5.15
C SER A 367 -24.97 -1.88 4.89
N ASP A 368 -26.25 -2.27 4.81
CA ASP A 368 -26.64 -3.66 4.49
C ASP A 368 -26.34 -4.07 3.03
N GLY A 369 -25.91 -3.12 2.19
CA GLY A 369 -25.44 -3.38 0.83
C GLY A 369 -24.13 -4.18 0.81
N GLN A 370 -23.84 -4.85 -0.30
CA GLN A 370 -22.57 -5.60 -0.44
C GLN A 370 -21.43 -4.63 -0.79
N GLY A 371 -20.25 -4.85 -0.21
CA GLY A 371 -19.02 -4.17 -0.60
C GLY A 371 -18.55 -4.60 -1.98
N GLY A 372 -18.01 -3.66 -2.75
CA GLY A 372 -17.38 -3.95 -4.04
C GLY A 372 -16.04 -4.67 -3.84
N ASN A 373 -15.62 -5.44 -4.83
CA ASN A 373 -14.34 -6.15 -4.84
C ASN A 373 -13.20 -5.21 -5.21
N VAL A 374 -11.97 -5.58 -4.82
CA VAL A 374 -10.75 -4.87 -5.21
C VAL A 374 -9.86 -5.83 -6.01
N THR A 375 -9.79 -5.62 -7.32
CA THR A 375 -8.95 -6.40 -8.23
C THR A 375 -7.75 -5.57 -8.67
N VAL A 376 -6.55 -6.07 -8.38
CA VAL A 376 -5.28 -5.43 -8.75
C VAL A 376 -4.46 -6.37 -9.63
N ASN A 377 -4.18 -5.96 -10.86
CA ASN A 377 -3.34 -6.69 -11.80
C ASN A 377 -2.18 -5.78 -12.23
N ALA A 378 -0.98 -6.06 -11.72
CA ALA A 378 0.24 -5.33 -12.05
C ALA A 378 1.24 -6.29 -12.72
N SER A 379 1.52 -6.12 -14.01
CA SER A 379 2.25 -7.13 -14.79
C SER A 379 3.73 -7.30 -14.44
N ASP A 380 4.30 -6.47 -13.57
CA ASP A 380 5.70 -6.54 -13.12
C ASP A 380 5.80 -6.51 -11.58
N SER A 381 5.46 -5.42 -10.90
CA SER A 381 5.49 -5.37 -9.43
C SER A 381 4.34 -4.63 -8.74
N ILE A 382 4.14 -4.98 -7.46
CA ILE A 382 3.32 -4.25 -6.48
C ILE A 382 4.17 -4.00 -5.25
N GLU A 383 4.23 -2.74 -4.81
CA GLU A 383 5.01 -2.30 -3.66
C GLU A 383 4.12 -1.52 -2.68
N LEU A 384 3.97 -2.06 -1.47
CA LEU A 384 3.23 -1.44 -0.36
C LEU A 384 4.26 -0.99 0.68
N LEU A 385 4.52 0.31 0.72
CA LEU A 385 5.69 0.87 1.40
C LEU A 385 5.27 1.76 2.57
N GLY A 386 5.59 1.35 3.78
CA GLY A 386 5.51 2.22 4.94
C GLY A 386 4.09 2.62 5.35
N PHE A 387 4.00 3.85 5.84
CA PHE A 387 2.89 4.44 6.57
C PHE A 387 2.94 5.97 6.43
N SER A 388 1.98 6.69 7.01
CA SER A 388 1.99 8.16 7.02
C SER A 388 3.01 8.75 7.99
N SER A 389 3.86 9.65 7.49
CA SER A 389 4.77 10.46 8.33
C SER A 389 4.07 11.27 9.44
N PHE A 390 2.75 11.49 9.35
CA PHE A 390 1.95 12.14 10.39
C PHE A 390 1.39 11.17 11.44
N ASN A 391 1.12 9.92 11.07
CA ASN A 391 0.51 8.94 11.96
C ASN A 391 0.87 7.49 11.54
N PRO A 392 1.65 6.73 12.34
CA PRO A 392 2.04 5.36 12.03
C PRO A 392 0.91 4.33 12.00
N PHE A 393 -0.27 4.65 12.55
CA PHE A 393 -1.45 3.80 12.42
C PHE A 393 -2.14 3.93 11.06
N ILE A 394 -1.73 4.89 10.23
CA ILE A 394 -2.19 5.04 8.85
C ILE A 394 -1.18 4.36 7.92
N THR A 395 -1.36 3.06 7.69
CA THR A 395 -0.48 2.23 6.84
C THR A 395 -0.79 2.37 5.36
N SER A 396 0.24 2.17 4.52
CA SER A 396 0.07 2.06 3.07
C SER A 396 -0.66 0.76 2.73
N SER A 397 -1.86 0.85 2.14
CA SER A 397 -2.85 -0.24 2.26
C SER A 397 -3.63 -0.58 0.99
N ILE A 398 -3.88 -1.88 0.81
CA ILE A 398 -5.02 -2.40 0.02
C ILE A 398 -6.01 -2.99 1.03
N ILE A 399 -7.21 -2.43 1.11
CA ILE A 399 -8.14 -2.69 2.22
C ILE A 399 -9.59 -2.88 1.73
N ASN A 400 -10.24 -3.93 2.19
CA ASN A 400 -11.70 -3.99 2.21
C ASN A 400 -12.17 -3.99 3.66
N SER A 401 -13.35 -3.44 3.93
CA SER A 401 -13.92 -3.49 5.29
C SER A 401 -15.44 -3.47 5.29
N THR A 402 -16.07 -4.24 6.17
CA THR A 402 -17.46 -4.03 6.56
C THR A 402 -17.59 -3.64 8.03
N LEU A 403 -18.53 -2.73 8.32
CA LEU A 403 -18.80 -2.18 9.64
C LEU A 403 -20.24 -2.43 10.11
N THR A 404 -21.06 -3.13 9.32
CA THR A 404 -22.48 -3.38 9.59
C THR A 404 -22.86 -4.81 9.15
N ASN A 405 -24.12 -5.09 8.81
CA ASN A 405 -24.58 -6.41 8.35
C ASN A 405 -24.18 -6.72 6.89
N GLY A 406 -23.84 -5.71 6.08
CA GLY A 406 -23.43 -5.91 4.69
C GLY A 406 -22.13 -6.72 4.61
N LYS A 407 -21.99 -7.60 3.62
CA LYS A 407 -20.73 -8.34 3.42
C LYS A 407 -19.68 -7.42 2.80
N ALA A 408 -18.41 -7.58 3.19
CA ALA A 408 -17.30 -6.97 2.44
C ALA A 408 -17.08 -7.73 1.11
N GLY A 409 -16.59 -7.03 0.08
CA GLY A 409 -16.13 -7.65 -1.17
C GLY A 409 -14.73 -8.24 -1.03
N ASP A 410 -14.30 -9.06 -2.00
CA ASP A 410 -13.01 -9.75 -1.96
C ASP A 410 -11.85 -8.86 -2.44
N ILE A 411 -10.61 -9.16 -2.02
CA ILE A 411 -9.38 -8.61 -2.60
C ILE A 411 -8.70 -9.69 -3.45
N THR A 412 -8.45 -9.39 -4.73
CA THR A 412 -7.63 -10.24 -5.62
C THR A 412 -6.44 -9.44 -6.14
N VAL A 413 -5.24 -9.98 -5.98
CA VAL A 413 -3.97 -9.36 -6.38
C VAL A 413 -3.20 -10.31 -7.28
N SER A 414 -2.78 -9.84 -8.45
CA SER A 414 -2.01 -10.60 -9.44
C SER A 414 -0.79 -9.82 -9.90
N THR A 415 0.42 -10.38 -9.79
CA THR A 415 1.68 -9.73 -10.23
C THR A 415 2.86 -10.71 -10.36
N ASN A 416 4.04 -10.27 -10.84
CA ASN A 416 5.25 -11.10 -10.76
C ASN A 416 5.92 -10.99 -9.39
N ARG A 417 5.99 -9.78 -8.80
CA ARG A 417 6.62 -9.54 -7.50
C ARG A 417 5.75 -8.66 -6.59
N LEU A 418 5.47 -9.13 -5.39
CA LEU A 418 4.75 -8.37 -4.36
C LEU A 418 5.67 -8.11 -3.17
N VAL A 419 5.96 -6.83 -2.89
CA VAL A 419 6.69 -6.40 -1.69
C VAL A 419 5.74 -5.62 -0.79
N ALA A 420 5.69 -6.00 0.48
CA ALA A 420 5.06 -5.21 1.53
C ALA A 420 6.05 -5.08 2.69
N THR A 421 6.49 -3.86 2.94
CA THR A 421 7.56 -3.58 3.89
C THR A 421 7.27 -2.36 4.73
N ASP A 422 7.96 -2.27 5.87
CA ASP A 422 7.90 -1.12 6.79
C ASP A 422 6.47 -0.77 7.26
N GLY A 423 5.57 -1.75 7.32
CA GLY A 423 4.16 -1.57 7.70
C GLY A 423 3.16 -1.52 6.53
N GLY A 424 3.57 -1.87 5.30
CA GLY A 424 2.64 -2.08 4.19
C GLY A 424 1.66 -3.23 4.44
N VAL A 425 0.37 -3.05 4.09
CA VAL A 425 -0.70 -4.03 4.43
C VAL A 425 -1.65 -4.38 3.27
N ILE A 426 -2.12 -5.64 3.25
CA ILE A 426 -3.28 -6.08 2.49
C ILE A 426 -4.26 -6.72 3.48
N ILE A 427 -5.45 -6.16 3.64
CA ILE A 427 -6.36 -6.62 4.70
C ILE A 427 -7.84 -6.61 4.34
N SER A 428 -8.55 -7.67 4.71
CA SER A 428 -10.02 -7.67 4.85
C SER A 428 -10.40 -7.54 6.32
N LEU A 429 -11.27 -6.56 6.62
CA LEU A 429 -11.71 -6.24 7.98
C LEU A 429 -13.21 -6.42 8.17
N THR A 430 -13.58 -7.13 9.22
CA THR A 430 -14.95 -7.19 9.73
C THR A 430 -15.00 -6.48 11.07
N LEU A 431 -15.72 -5.35 11.12
CA LEU A 431 -15.98 -4.56 12.32
C LEU A 431 -17.47 -4.58 12.72
N GLY A 432 -18.27 -5.42 12.04
CA GLY A 432 -19.70 -5.58 12.26
C GLY A 432 -20.14 -7.05 12.24
N THR A 433 -21.40 -7.27 11.89
CA THR A 433 -22.05 -8.60 11.82
C THR A 433 -21.97 -9.25 10.43
N GLY A 434 -21.71 -8.47 9.39
CA GLY A 434 -21.55 -8.93 8.01
C GLY A 434 -20.25 -9.69 7.80
N ALA A 435 -20.25 -10.69 6.92
CA ALA A 435 -19.05 -11.48 6.65
C ALA A 435 -17.95 -10.66 5.95
N GLY A 436 -16.70 -10.93 6.30
CA GLY A 436 -15.51 -10.37 5.66
C GLY A 436 -15.24 -11.01 4.29
N GLY A 437 -14.47 -10.31 3.47
CA GLY A 437 -14.05 -10.76 2.15
C GLY A 437 -12.81 -11.64 2.20
N ASN A 438 -12.63 -12.47 1.19
CA ASN A 438 -11.41 -13.25 0.98
C ASN A 438 -10.27 -12.36 0.46
N VAL A 439 -9.04 -12.81 0.67
CA VAL A 439 -7.83 -12.19 0.11
C VAL A 439 -7.09 -13.26 -0.68
N VAL A 440 -6.88 -13.01 -1.98
CA VAL A 440 -6.21 -13.95 -2.90
C VAL A 440 -5.01 -13.25 -3.55
N LEU A 441 -3.81 -13.75 -3.27
CA LEU A 441 -2.54 -13.24 -3.81
C LEU A 441 -1.96 -14.26 -4.79
N ASN A 442 -1.91 -13.91 -6.08
CA ASN A 442 -1.37 -14.73 -7.18
C ASN A 442 -0.09 -14.08 -7.71
N VAL A 443 1.07 -14.48 -7.21
CA VAL A 443 2.33 -13.74 -7.41
C VAL A 443 3.41 -14.64 -8.00
N VAL A 444 3.75 -14.48 -9.28
CA VAL A 444 4.52 -15.50 -10.03
C VAL A 444 5.89 -15.82 -9.39
N ASN A 445 6.69 -14.81 -9.06
CA ASN A 445 8.09 -14.99 -8.64
C ASN A 445 8.27 -14.94 -7.12
N SER A 446 8.02 -13.79 -6.49
CA SER A 446 8.23 -13.63 -5.04
C SER A 446 7.19 -12.76 -4.34
N VAL A 447 6.85 -13.17 -3.13
CA VAL A 447 6.14 -12.39 -2.12
C VAL A 447 7.09 -12.14 -0.97
N GLU A 448 7.33 -10.87 -0.65
CA GLU A 448 8.26 -10.43 0.38
C GLU A 448 7.51 -9.56 1.39
N LEU A 449 7.23 -10.12 2.57
CA LEU A 449 6.62 -9.43 3.69
C LEU A 449 7.67 -9.24 4.78
N THR A 450 8.25 -8.04 4.86
CA THR A 450 9.46 -7.78 5.65
C THR A 450 9.34 -6.55 6.53
N ASN A 451 10.24 -6.45 7.51
CA ASN A 451 10.38 -5.36 8.47
C ASN A 451 9.12 -5.10 9.33
N SER A 452 9.33 -4.35 10.40
CA SER A 452 8.26 -3.71 11.15
C SER A 452 8.82 -2.45 11.82
N ILE A 453 7.95 -1.50 12.14
CA ILE A 453 8.39 -0.20 12.65
C ILE A 453 8.12 -0.12 14.13
N LYS A 454 9.20 0.07 14.90
CA LYS A 454 9.11 0.27 16.34
C LYS A 454 8.43 1.60 16.64
N LEU A 455 7.27 1.55 17.28
CA LEU A 455 6.60 2.77 17.72
C LEU A 455 7.10 3.15 19.12
N MET A 456 7.87 4.22 19.19
CA MET A 456 8.26 4.78 20.48
C MET A 456 7.02 5.39 21.15
N ASN A 457 6.75 4.99 22.40
CA ASN A 457 5.75 5.57 23.30
C ASN A 457 4.25 5.30 23.02
N SER A 458 3.87 4.27 22.24
CA SER A 458 2.45 4.00 21.93
C SER A 458 1.85 2.70 22.50
N GLY A 459 2.53 2.00 23.41
CA GLY A 459 2.05 0.74 24.04
C GLY A 459 2.05 -0.49 23.11
N LEU A 460 1.80 -0.30 21.82
CA LEU A 460 2.06 -1.27 20.75
C LEU A 460 3.52 -1.16 20.31
N ASP A 461 4.32 -2.21 20.52
CA ASP A 461 5.77 -2.17 20.26
C ASP A 461 6.13 -1.94 18.78
N TYR A 462 5.34 -2.49 17.82
CA TYR A 462 5.64 -2.41 16.38
C TYR A 462 4.40 -2.35 15.49
N VAL A 463 4.49 -1.65 14.35
CA VAL A 463 3.57 -1.80 13.20
C VAL A 463 4.13 -2.86 12.24
N PRO A 464 3.54 -4.05 12.13
CA PRO A 464 4.01 -5.11 11.24
C PRO A 464 3.55 -4.89 9.81
N SER A 465 4.39 -5.25 8.84
CA SER A 465 3.90 -5.54 7.48
C SER A 465 2.96 -6.74 7.55
N TYR A 466 1.73 -6.60 7.02
CA TYR A 466 0.60 -7.47 7.40
C TYR A 466 -0.30 -7.87 6.23
N PHE A 467 -0.44 -9.17 5.98
CA PHE A 467 -1.47 -9.72 5.09
C PHE A 467 -2.50 -10.47 5.93
N ALA A 468 -3.77 -10.04 5.91
CA ALA A 468 -4.77 -10.65 6.78
C ALA A 468 -6.23 -10.60 6.33
N THR A 469 -7.00 -11.49 6.95
CA THR A 469 -8.45 -11.36 7.14
C THR A 469 -8.70 -11.27 8.66
N THR A 470 -9.55 -10.36 9.15
CA THR A 470 -9.74 -10.20 10.60
C THR A 470 -11.15 -9.73 10.97
N ASP A 471 -11.77 -10.43 11.93
CA ASP A 471 -13.00 -10.02 12.62
C ASP A 471 -12.71 -9.40 14.00
N PHE A 472 -13.44 -8.34 14.32
CA PHE A 472 -13.43 -7.66 15.61
C PHE A 472 -14.77 -7.76 16.37
N HIS A 473 -15.84 -8.29 15.76
CA HIS A 473 -17.18 -8.21 16.31
C HIS A 473 -17.98 -9.53 16.23
N ALA A 474 -18.64 -9.83 15.10
CA ALA A 474 -19.53 -10.99 15.00
C ALA A 474 -19.63 -11.62 13.59
N GLY A 475 -19.19 -10.94 12.55
CA GLY A 475 -19.17 -11.50 11.20
C GLY A 475 -17.96 -12.40 10.99
N ASN A 476 -18.13 -13.55 10.33
CA ASN A 476 -16.99 -14.42 10.02
C ASN A 476 -15.95 -13.70 9.17
N ALA A 477 -14.66 -13.84 9.49
CA ALA A 477 -13.57 -13.35 8.66
C ALA A 477 -13.44 -14.21 7.38
N GLY A 478 -13.05 -13.60 6.27
CA GLY A 478 -12.78 -14.33 5.03
C GLY A 478 -11.51 -15.20 5.10
N SER A 479 -11.21 -15.93 4.03
CA SER A 479 -10.00 -16.76 3.93
C SER A 479 -8.87 -16.06 3.17
N LEU A 480 -7.62 -16.44 3.46
CA LEU A 480 -6.41 -15.89 2.84
C LEU A 480 -5.70 -16.96 2.02
N THR A 481 -5.48 -16.71 0.73
CA THR A 481 -4.75 -17.61 -0.18
C THR A 481 -3.53 -16.91 -0.78
N ILE A 482 -2.36 -17.54 -0.72
CA ILE A 482 -1.12 -17.05 -1.32
C ILE A 482 -0.54 -18.11 -2.25
N ASN A 483 -0.40 -17.79 -3.54
CA ASN A 483 0.17 -18.63 -4.58
C ASN A 483 1.44 -17.95 -5.13
N THR A 484 2.61 -18.58 -5.01
CA THR A 484 3.88 -18.00 -5.51
C THR A 484 4.99 -19.02 -5.75
N SER A 485 6.12 -18.62 -6.33
CA SER A 485 7.34 -19.45 -6.35
C SER A 485 8.15 -19.30 -5.05
N ARG A 486 8.21 -18.10 -4.46
CA ARG A 486 8.89 -17.86 -3.17
C ARG A 486 8.09 -16.94 -2.26
N LEU A 487 7.85 -17.35 -1.01
CA LEU A 487 7.27 -16.50 0.03
C LEU A 487 8.29 -16.31 1.15
N ILE A 488 8.63 -15.06 1.45
CA ILE A 488 9.46 -14.65 2.58
C ILE A 488 8.59 -13.87 3.57
N ILE A 489 8.52 -14.36 4.82
CA ILE A 489 7.88 -13.67 5.95
C ILE A 489 8.98 -13.35 6.96
N GLY A 490 9.52 -12.13 6.87
CA GLY A 490 10.60 -11.65 7.73
C GLY A 490 10.20 -11.52 9.21
N GLN A 491 11.16 -11.20 10.07
CA GLN A 491 10.88 -10.98 11.49
C GLN A 491 9.78 -9.94 11.69
N GLN A 492 8.91 -10.18 12.68
CA GLN A 492 7.75 -9.34 13.06
C GLN A 492 6.63 -9.21 12.00
N ALA A 493 6.88 -9.55 10.74
CA ALA A 493 5.86 -9.64 9.69
C ALA A 493 4.82 -10.74 9.99
N ARG A 494 3.59 -10.56 9.49
CA ARG A 494 2.45 -11.41 9.85
C ARG A 494 1.58 -11.77 8.64
N VAL A 495 1.21 -13.04 8.54
CA VAL A 495 0.18 -13.59 7.64
C VAL A 495 -0.91 -14.18 8.53
N SER A 496 -2.12 -13.61 8.54
CA SER A 496 -3.13 -13.95 9.56
C SER A 496 -4.54 -14.14 9.01
N SER A 497 -5.30 -15.00 9.68
CA SER A 497 -6.75 -15.05 9.60
C SER A 497 -7.27 -15.13 11.02
N SER A 498 -7.87 -14.07 11.53
CA SER A 498 -8.11 -13.93 12.97
C SER A 498 -9.49 -13.42 13.34
N THR A 499 -9.90 -13.69 14.56
CA THR A 499 -11.07 -13.10 15.20
C THR A 499 -10.74 -12.73 16.65
N VAL A 500 -11.18 -11.55 17.09
CA VAL A 500 -11.36 -11.22 18.52
C VAL A 500 -12.84 -11.14 18.91
N GLY A 501 -13.73 -11.46 17.97
CA GLY A 501 -15.17 -11.41 18.10
C GLY A 501 -15.83 -12.75 18.40
N SER A 502 -17.13 -12.80 18.10
CA SER A 502 -17.93 -14.03 18.07
C SER A 502 -17.97 -14.68 16.68
N GLY A 503 -17.57 -13.96 15.63
CA GLY A 503 -17.40 -14.51 14.28
C GLY A 503 -16.22 -15.46 14.23
N SER A 504 -16.28 -16.50 13.38
CA SER A 504 -15.16 -17.43 13.18
C SER A 504 -14.10 -16.84 12.25
N ALA A 505 -12.83 -17.19 12.47
CA ALA A 505 -11.74 -16.87 11.55
C ALA A 505 -11.79 -17.79 10.31
N GLY A 506 -11.41 -17.25 9.15
CA GLY A 506 -11.25 -18.03 7.92
C GLY A 506 -9.97 -18.88 7.91
N SER A 507 -9.74 -19.61 6.83
CA SER A 507 -8.54 -20.46 6.68
C SER A 507 -7.42 -19.76 5.91
N ILE A 508 -6.19 -20.20 6.13
CA ILE A 508 -5.00 -19.78 5.36
C ILE A 508 -4.57 -20.92 4.44
N THR A 509 -4.39 -20.64 3.15
CA THR A 509 -3.76 -21.56 2.19
C THR A 509 -2.54 -20.92 1.57
N ILE A 510 -1.38 -21.58 1.66
CA ILE A 510 -0.14 -21.16 1.01
C ILE A 510 0.33 -22.25 0.05
N ASN A 511 0.54 -21.88 -1.20
CA ASN A 511 1.16 -22.69 -2.24
C ASN A 511 2.43 -21.95 -2.71
N ALA A 512 3.60 -22.40 -2.27
CA ALA A 512 4.88 -21.73 -2.55
C ALA A 512 5.97 -22.75 -2.89
N SER A 513 6.84 -22.57 -3.89
CA SER A 513 7.95 -23.53 -4.06
C SER A 513 8.94 -23.48 -2.88
N ASN A 514 9.24 -22.28 -2.37
CA ASN A 514 10.03 -22.09 -1.16
C ASN A 514 9.30 -21.14 -0.20
N LEU A 515 9.30 -21.46 1.10
CA LEU A 515 8.68 -20.69 2.16
C LEU A 515 9.67 -20.45 3.31
N ASP A 516 10.14 -19.22 3.43
CA ASP A 516 11.06 -18.76 4.48
C ASP A 516 10.28 -17.94 5.53
N VAL A 517 10.33 -18.34 6.81
CA VAL A 517 9.54 -17.75 7.90
C VAL A 517 10.40 -17.42 9.11
N SER A 518 10.57 -16.14 9.39
CA SER A 518 11.02 -15.59 10.68
C SER A 518 9.94 -14.77 11.39
N GLY A 519 8.83 -14.48 10.72
CA GLY A 519 7.64 -13.86 11.30
C GLY A 519 6.61 -14.89 11.74
N ARG A 520 5.32 -14.56 11.57
CA ARG A 520 4.21 -15.43 12.02
C ARG A 520 3.18 -15.70 10.92
N ILE A 521 2.84 -16.96 10.72
CA ILE A 521 1.62 -17.41 10.02
C ILE A 521 0.62 -17.85 11.09
N SER A 522 -0.59 -17.28 11.14
CA SER A 522 -1.54 -17.57 12.23
C SER A 522 -3.01 -17.62 11.81
N SER A 523 -3.71 -18.72 12.08
CA SER A 523 -5.17 -18.69 12.18
C SER A 523 -5.55 -18.66 13.66
N SER A 524 -6.33 -17.67 14.12
CA SER A 524 -6.45 -17.46 15.58
C SER A 524 -7.76 -16.86 16.06
N VAL A 525 -8.22 -17.36 17.21
CA VAL A 525 -9.19 -16.71 18.09
C VAL A 525 -8.40 -16.11 19.25
N LEU A 526 -8.45 -14.79 19.41
CA LEU A 526 -7.64 -14.04 20.37
C LEU A 526 -8.53 -13.25 21.33
N MET A 527 -8.14 -13.16 22.59
CA MET A 527 -8.77 -12.21 23.52
C MET A 527 -8.31 -10.79 23.16
N ALA A 528 -9.27 -9.91 22.94
CA ALA A 528 -9.01 -8.47 22.83
C ALA A 528 -8.54 -7.91 24.18
N ASP A 529 -7.65 -6.92 24.15
CA ASP A 529 -7.36 -6.03 25.28
C ASP A 529 -8.58 -5.15 25.62
N GLU A 530 -8.57 -4.46 26.77
CA GLU A 530 -9.70 -3.66 27.23
C GLU A 530 -10.05 -2.49 26.29
N ASP A 531 -9.06 -1.86 25.64
CA ASP A 531 -9.30 -0.76 24.70
C ASP A 531 -9.97 -1.28 23.42
N THR A 532 -9.49 -2.40 22.87
CA THR A 532 -10.11 -3.09 21.73
C THR A 532 -11.52 -3.57 22.05
N GLN A 533 -11.75 -4.13 23.25
CA GLN A 533 -13.09 -4.54 23.72
C GLN A 533 -14.05 -3.34 23.77
N GLN A 534 -13.61 -2.20 24.32
CA GLN A 534 -14.44 -0.99 24.40
C GLN A 534 -14.69 -0.36 23.02
N LEU A 535 -13.68 -0.32 22.14
CA LEU A 535 -13.76 0.33 20.83
C LEU A 535 -14.67 -0.41 19.85
N PHE A 536 -14.69 -1.75 19.88
CA PHE A 536 -15.43 -2.58 18.93
C PHE A 536 -16.57 -3.41 19.57
N ALA A 537 -16.85 -3.21 20.87
CA ALA A 537 -17.79 -4.02 21.65
C ALA A 537 -17.52 -5.54 21.54
N SER A 538 -16.24 -5.92 21.49
CA SER A 538 -15.82 -7.33 21.41
C SER A 538 -16.08 -8.06 22.74
N PRO A 539 -16.43 -9.35 22.73
CA PRO A 539 -16.72 -10.11 23.94
C PRO A 539 -15.44 -10.40 24.76
N GLN A 540 -15.54 -10.37 26.09
CA GLN A 540 -14.46 -10.79 27.02
C GLN A 540 -13.99 -12.24 26.80
N SER A 541 -14.86 -13.09 26.25
CA SER A 541 -14.53 -14.48 25.90
C SER A 541 -15.02 -14.75 24.48
N PRO A 542 -14.13 -14.68 23.47
CA PRO A 542 -14.50 -14.91 22.09
C PRO A 542 -14.95 -16.37 21.90
N SER A 543 -15.98 -16.55 21.08
CA SER A 543 -16.67 -17.82 20.85
C SER A 543 -16.55 -18.34 19.41
N GLY A 544 -16.00 -17.52 18.50
CA GLY A 544 -15.70 -17.94 17.13
C GLY A 544 -14.72 -19.11 17.09
N ASN A 545 -14.63 -19.81 15.96
CA ASN A 545 -13.64 -20.88 15.77
C ASN A 545 -12.45 -20.37 14.95
N PRO A 546 -11.21 -20.84 15.22
CA PRO A 546 -10.09 -20.61 14.32
C PRO A 546 -10.25 -21.47 13.06
N GLY A 547 -9.75 -20.98 11.94
CA GLY A 547 -9.68 -21.75 10.70
C GLY A 547 -8.52 -22.74 10.66
N GLY A 548 -8.33 -23.37 9.49
CA GLY A 548 -7.17 -24.22 9.23
C GLY A 548 -6.00 -23.44 8.60
N ILE A 549 -4.80 -23.99 8.71
CA ILE A 549 -3.64 -23.58 7.91
C ILE A 549 -3.23 -24.75 7.02
N LYS A 550 -3.24 -24.54 5.71
CA LYS A 550 -2.74 -25.49 4.71
C LYS A 550 -1.52 -24.90 3.99
N ILE A 551 -0.39 -25.59 4.07
CA ILE A 551 0.85 -25.22 3.37
C ILE A 551 1.22 -26.35 2.43
N ASN A 552 1.40 -26.02 1.15
CA ASN A 552 1.96 -26.93 0.13
C ASN A 552 3.21 -26.25 -0.42
N THR A 553 4.37 -26.88 -0.22
CA THR A 553 5.65 -26.32 -0.65
C THR A 553 6.67 -27.37 -1.09
N GLU A 554 7.82 -26.94 -1.62
CA GLU A 554 8.97 -27.83 -1.73
C GLU A 554 9.83 -27.73 -0.47
N ASN A 555 10.19 -26.51 -0.06
CA ASN A 555 11.07 -26.29 1.09
C ASN A 555 10.43 -25.30 2.06
N LEU A 556 10.25 -25.74 3.31
CA LEU A 556 9.80 -24.90 4.42
C LEU A 556 10.95 -24.66 5.39
N SER A 557 11.34 -23.40 5.57
CA SER A 557 12.33 -22.99 6.57
C SER A 557 11.68 -22.05 7.59
N LEU A 558 11.53 -22.51 8.84
CA LEU A 558 11.25 -21.64 9.97
C LEU A 558 12.58 -21.38 10.69
N MET A 559 12.92 -20.12 10.89
CA MET A 559 14.17 -19.71 11.54
C MET A 559 13.95 -18.53 12.50
N ASN A 560 14.81 -18.38 13.50
CA ASN A 560 14.89 -17.19 14.36
C ASN A 560 13.57 -16.85 15.07
N GLY A 561 12.90 -17.85 15.63
CA GLY A 561 11.59 -17.68 16.29
C GLY A 561 10.41 -17.56 15.34
N GLY A 562 10.57 -17.88 14.05
CA GLY A 562 9.45 -17.98 13.11
C GLY A 562 8.42 -19.03 13.53
N ILE A 563 7.13 -18.69 13.45
CA ILE A 563 6.02 -19.49 13.99
C ILE A 563 4.91 -19.72 12.94
N ILE A 564 4.42 -20.96 12.86
CA ILE A 564 3.13 -21.29 12.24
C ILE A 564 2.18 -21.71 13.37
N THR A 565 1.03 -21.06 13.53
CA THR A 565 0.15 -21.32 14.69
C THR A 565 -1.36 -21.34 14.39
N VAL A 566 -2.06 -22.36 14.89
CA VAL A 566 -3.51 -22.31 15.10
C VAL A 566 -3.77 -22.16 16.59
N THR A 567 -4.33 -21.03 17.01
CA THR A 567 -4.45 -20.67 18.44
C THR A 567 -5.88 -20.32 18.80
N ASN A 568 -6.34 -20.77 19.96
CA ASN A 568 -7.61 -20.35 20.53
C ASN A 568 -7.48 -19.92 21.98
N GLN A 569 -7.64 -18.62 22.24
CA GLN A 569 -7.68 -18.06 23.59
C GLN A 569 -9.10 -18.03 24.20
N GLY A 570 -10.13 -18.27 23.39
CA GLY A 570 -11.52 -18.33 23.80
C GLY A 570 -11.94 -19.67 24.40
N ILE A 571 -13.21 -20.02 24.18
CA ILE A 571 -13.87 -21.23 24.74
C ILE A 571 -13.96 -22.42 23.76
N SER A 572 -13.66 -22.20 22.48
CA SER A 572 -13.75 -23.19 21.40
C SER A 572 -12.43 -23.94 21.19
N ASN A 573 -12.42 -24.90 20.26
CA ASN A 573 -11.27 -25.76 19.98
C ASN A 573 -10.24 -25.06 19.07
N ALA A 574 -9.01 -25.57 19.02
CA ALA A 574 -8.02 -25.09 18.05
C ALA A 574 -8.25 -25.67 16.64
N GLY A 575 -7.66 -25.00 15.65
CA GLY A 575 -7.77 -25.37 14.24
C GLY A 575 -6.92 -26.60 13.88
N THR A 576 -6.73 -26.80 12.57
CA THR A 576 -5.84 -27.85 12.04
C THR A 576 -4.72 -27.23 11.21
N ILE A 577 -3.50 -27.70 11.43
CA ILE A 577 -2.33 -27.40 10.57
C ILE A 577 -2.07 -28.62 9.68
N LEU A 578 -2.01 -28.39 8.36
CA LEU A 578 -1.60 -29.39 7.37
C LEU A 578 -0.44 -28.83 6.54
N ILE A 579 0.73 -29.46 6.64
CA ILE A 579 1.94 -29.10 5.90
C ILE A 579 2.34 -30.26 5.00
N ASN A 580 2.44 -29.98 3.70
CA ASN A 580 2.98 -30.88 2.69
C ASN A 580 4.23 -30.23 2.09
N ALA A 581 5.41 -30.81 2.30
CA ALA A 581 6.69 -30.25 1.86
C ALA A 581 7.69 -31.33 1.42
N LYS A 582 8.64 -31.08 0.52
CA LYS A 582 9.76 -32.03 0.29
C LYS A 582 10.73 -32.03 1.48
N SER A 583 11.02 -30.85 2.04
CA SER A 583 11.82 -30.69 3.26
C SER A 583 11.25 -29.61 4.18
N ILE A 584 11.41 -29.81 5.49
CA ILE A 584 11.02 -28.89 6.56
C ILE A 584 12.18 -28.77 7.54
N SER A 585 12.64 -27.54 7.77
CA SER A 585 13.61 -27.22 8.81
C SER A 585 13.01 -26.19 9.77
N LEU A 586 13.02 -26.50 11.06
CA LEU A 586 12.74 -25.56 12.15
C LEU A 586 14.06 -25.34 12.89
N ASP A 587 14.55 -24.09 12.91
CA ASP A 587 15.78 -23.74 13.61
C ASP A 587 15.62 -22.52 14.54
N ASN A 588 16.38 -22.52 15.63
CA ASN A 588 16.54 -21.39 16.55
C ASN A 588 15.19 -20.88 17.10
N LYS A 589 14.59 -21.65 18.01
CA LYS A 589 13.31 -21.37 18.70
C LYS A 589 12.07 -21.28 17.79
N SER A 590 12.17 -21.76 16.55
CA SER A 590 11.04 -21.82 15.62
C SER A 590 10.05 -22.94 15.94
N ALA A 591 8.76 -22.71 15.67
CA ALA A 591 7.71 -23.63 16.10
C ALA A 591 6.50 -23.76 15.17
N ILE A 592 5.91 -24.96 15.16
CA ILE A 592 4.57 -25.26 14.62
C ILE A 592 3.66 -25.54 15.82
N ILE A 593 2.59 -24.76 15.99
CA ILE A 593 1.82 -24.67 17.25
C ILE A 593 0.32 -24.85 16.98
N ALA A 594 -0.37 -25.69 17.75
CA ALA A 594 -1.80 -25.92 17.65
C ALA A 594 -2.45 -25.96 19.04
N THR A 595 -2.60 -24.79 19.67
CA THR A 595 -2.84 -24.66 21.12
C THR A 595 -4.16 -23.97 21.48
N THR A 596 -4.70 -24.35 22.64
CA THR A 596 -5.92 -23.78 23.23
C THR A 596 -5.70 -23.29 24.65
N ALA A 597 -6.50 -22.32 25.08
CA ALA A 597 -6.62 -21.93 26.49
C ALA A 597 -7.60 -22.84 27.25
N ASN A 598 -8.78 -23.13 26.67
CA ASN A 598 -9.87 -23.84 27.36
C ASN A 598 -10.49 -25.01 26.58
N GLY A 599 -10.46 -24.99 25.25
CA GLY A 599 -10.99 -26.07 24.39
C GLY A 599 -9.98 -27.18 24.08
N GLU A 600 -10.38 -28.12 23.22
CA GLU A 600 -9.53 -29.24 22.77
C GLU A 600 -8.36 -28.77 21.89
N GLY A 601 -7.17 -29.35 22.10
CA GLY A 601 -5.95 -29.04 21.37
C GLY A 601 -6.05 -29.31 19.87
N GLY A 602 -5.33 -28.52 19.07
CA GLY A 602 -5.46 -28.55 17.61
C GLY A 602 -4.64 -29.67 16.97
N ASN A 603 -5.07 -30.16 15.80
CA ASN A 603 -4.38 -31.26 15.14
C ASN A 603 -3.28 -30.76 14.18
N ILE A 604 -2.13 -31.44 14.18
CA ILE A 604 -0.99 -31.14 13.30
C ILE A 604 -0.71 -32.36 12.41
N PHE A 605 -0.73 -32.14 11.10
CA PHE A 605 -0.39 -33.13 10.07
C PHE A 605 0.81 -32.64 9.27
N VAL A 606 1.90 -33.40 9.30
CA VAL A 606 3.13 -33.09 8.56
C VAL A 606 3.44 -34.24 7.60
N ASN A 607 3.48 -33.95 6.30
CA ASN A 607 3.89 -34.89 5.26
C ASN A 607 5.16 -34.35 4.58
N THR A 608 6.27 -35.05 4.73
CA THR A 608 7.53 -34.64 4.11
C THR A 608 8.49 -35.80 3.81
N ARG A 609 9.64 -35.50 3.19
CA ARG A 609 10.77 -36.45 3.13
C ARG A 609 11.72 -36.21 4.29
N TYR A 610 12.03 -34.94 4.60
CA TYR A 610 12.97 -34.58 5.65
C TYR A 610 12.33 -33.59 6.62
N LEU A 611 12.23 -33.94 7.90
CA LEU A 611 11.89 -33.02 8.98
C LEU A 611 13.08 -32.88 9.92
N GLN A 612 13.55 -31.64 10.10
CA GLN A 612 14.60 -31.26 11.03
C GLN A 612 14.06 -30.27 12.06
N LEU A 613 14.35 -30.54 13.34
CA LEU A 613 14.20 -29.58 14.43
C LEU A 613 15.57 -29.33 15.06
N SER A 614 16.00 -28.07 15.14
CA SER A 614 17.27 -27.71 15.76
C SER A 614 17.16 -26.48 16.67
N ASN A 615 17.99 -26.44 17.71
CA ASN A 615 18.20 -25.24 18.55
C ASN A 615 16.91 -24.72 19.22
N ASN A 616 16.31 -25.53 20.08
CA ASN A 616 15.09 -25.26 20.87
C ASN A 616 13.81 -25.11 20.03
N SER A 617 13.74 -25.82 18.90
CA SER A 617 12.57 -25.80 18.01
C SER A 617 11.50 -26.82 18.40
N ALA A 618 10.23 -26.53 18.06
CA ALA A 618 9.08 -27.29 18.59
C ALA A 618 7.98 -27.60 17.55
N VAL A 619 7.36 -28.78 17.66
CA VAL A 619 6.03 -29.06 17.09
C VAL A 619 5.08 -29.41 18.23
N THR A 620 4.12 -28.54 18.53
CA THR A 620 3.28 -28.65 19.75
C THR A 620 1.79 -28.53 19.46
N ALA A 621 1.01 -29.48 19.97
CA ALA A 621 -0.45 -29.55 19.91
C ALA A 621 -1.08 -29.44 21.32
N THR A 622 -0.42 -28.72 22.23
CA THR A 622 -0.75 -28.73 23.66
C THR A 622 -2.08 -28.03 23.97
N ALA A 623 -2.90 -28.64 24.82
CA ALA A 623 -4.13 -28.02 25.32
C ALA A 623 -3.95 -27.43 26.73
N GLY A 624 -4.51 -26.23 26.94
CA GLY A 624 -4.60 -25.58 28.24
C GLY A 624 -5.75 -26.11 29.10
N SER A 625 -5.78 -25.66 30.36
CA SER A 625 -6.86 -25.88 31.34
C SER A 625 -7.42 -27.32 31.30
N ARG A 626 -8.64 -27.50 30.80
CA ARG A 626 -9.40 -28.78 30.81
C ARG A 626 -9.39 -29.55 29.49
N GLY A 627 -8.87 -28.97 28.41
CA GLY A 627 -8.86 -29.61 27.10
C GLY A 627 -7.91 -30.81 27.04
N ASN A 628 -8.21 -31.78 26.21
CA ASN A 628 -7.27 -32.85 25.86
C ASN A 628 -6.28 -32.31 24.82
N GLY A 629 -5.04 -32.80 24.87
CA GLY A 629 -4.00 -32.47 23.88
C GLY A 629 -4.42 -32.89 22.47
N GLY A 630 -4.08 -32.07 21.49
CA GLY A 630 -4.34 -32.34 20.08
C GLY A 630 -3.44 -33.45 19.52
N ASN A 631 -3.79 -34.01 18.37
CA ASN A 631 -3.02 -35.10 17.78
C ASN A 631 -1.96 -34.58 16.82
N ILE A 632 -0.78 -35.20 16.83
CA ILE A 632 0.32 -34.92 15.92
C ILE A 632 0.57 -36.16 15.06
N ASN A 633 0.47 -36.03 13.75
CA ASN A 633 0.80 -37.09 12.79
C ASN A 633 1.91 -36.63 11.85
N ILE A 634 3.06 -37.31 11.90
CA ILE A 634 4.24 -37.00 11.10
C ILE A 634 4.52 -38.19 10.19
N ASN A 635 4.49 -37.93 8.88
CA ASN A 635 4.96 -38.82 7.84
C ASN A 635 6.23 -38.21 7.25
N ALA A 636 7.39 -38.82 7.50
CA ALA A 636 8.69 -38.39 7.01
C ALA A 636 9.46 -39.58 6.40
N ASP A 637 10.43 -39.37 5.52
CA ASP A 637 11.43 -40.41 5.25
C ASP A 637 12.47 -40.41 6.40
N ILE A 638 12.97 -39.23 6.76
CA ILE A 638 13.87 -39.03 7.90
C ILE A 638 13.36 -37.92 8.82
N LEU A 639 13.29 -38.23 10.11
CA LEU A 639 13.05 -37.26 11.18
C LEU A 639 14.33 -37.08 12.01
N THR A 640 14.76 -35.83 12.19
CA THR A 640 15.91 -35.45 13.02
C THR A 640 15.53 -34.36 14.02
N ALA A 641 16.02 -34.46 15.25
CA ALA A 641 15.85 -33.42 16.27
C ALA A 641 17.08 -33.28 17.16
N TRP A 642 17.59 -32.06 17.34
CA TRP A 642 18.70 -31.81 18.26
C TRP A 642 18.68 -30.44 18.94
N GLY A 643 19.52 -30.28 19.96
CA GLY A 643 19.70 -29.02 20.69
C GLY A 643 18.42 -28.60 21.42
N ASN A 644 17.97 -29.44 22.35
CA ASN A 644 16.79 -29.22 23.20
C ASN A 644 15.47 -28.97 22.41
N SER A 645 15.27 -29.71 21.32
CA SER A 645 14.07 -29.58 20.46
C SER A 645 12.95 -30.55 20.90
N SER A 646 11.68 -30.23 20.59
CA SER A 646 10.54 -30.99 21.12
C SER A 646 9.40 -31.30 20.13
N ILE A 647 8.71 -32.42 20.35
CA ILE A 647 7.43 -32.76 19.73
C ILE A 647 6.44 -33.10 20.85
N ALA A 648 5.42 -32.27 21.07
CA ALA A 648 4.63 -32.24 22.30
C ALA A 648 3.12 -32.21 22.05
N ALA A 649 2.40 -33.22 22.54
CA ALA A 649 0.93 -33.30 22.54
C ALA A 649 0.40 -33.30 23.98
N ASP A 650 0.92 -32.41 24.82
CA ASP A 650 0.63 -32.41 26.26
C ASP A 650 -0.75 -31.83 26.60
N ALA A 651 -1.20 -32.05 27.84
CA ALA A 651 -2.40 -31.45 28.41
C ALA A 651 -2.20 -31.07 29.89
N PHE A 652 -3.08 -30.22 30.43
CA PHE A 652 -3.02 -29.81 31.84
C PHE A 652 -3.93 -30.68 32.73
N GLU A 653 -5.26 -30.51 32.68
CA GLU A 653 -6.24 -31.38 33.35
C GLU A 653 -6.84 -32.45 32.41
N GLY A 654 -6.94 -32.17 31.10
CA GLY A 654 -7.42 -33.15 30.12
C GLY A 654 -6.40 -34.26 29.82
N ARG A 655 -6.77 -35.21 28.95
CA ARG A 655 -5.86 -36.28 28.51
C ARG A 655 -4.78 -35.74 27.57
N GLY A 656 -3.56 -36.24 27.63
CA GLY A 656 -2.56 -35.99 26.58
C GLY A 656 -3.05 -36.50 25.21
N GLY A 657 -2.64 -35.83 24.13
CA GLY A 657 -3.01 -36.17 22.75
C GLY A 657 -2.28 -37.39 22.20
N ASN A 658 -2.48 -37.73 20.94
CA ASN A 658 -1.76 -38.86 20.32
C ASN A 658 -0.72 -38.37 19.30
N ILE A 659 0.51 -38.84 19.46
CA ILE A 659 1.60 -38.62 18.51
C ILE A 659 1.81 -39.90 17.72
N THR A 660 1.74 -39.83 16.39
CA THR A 660 2.14 -40.91 15.49
C THR A 660 3.26 -40.41 14.58
N ILE A 661 4.37 -41.15 14.55
CA ILE A 661 5.51 -40.89 13.68
C ILE A 661 5.71 -42.10 12.77
N ASN A 662 5.49 -41.91 11.48
CA ASN A 662 5.82 -42.86 10.42
C ASN A 662 7.10 -42.38 9.76
N ALA A 663 8.19 -43.14 9.89
CA ALA A 663 9.49 -42.76 9.31
C ALA A 663 10.33 -43.95 8.85
N GLN A 664 11.28 -43.71 7.93
CA GLN A 664 12.33 -44.68 7.60
C GLN A 664 13.50 -44.56 8.58
N GLY A 665 13.87 -43.33 8.96
CA GLY A 665 14.91 -43.04 9.97
C GLY A 665 14.47 -42.03 11.02
N LEU A 666 14.91 -42.23 12.27
CA LEU A 666 14.60 -41.41 13.44
C LEU A 666 15.87 -41.14 14.26
N PHE A 667 16.28 -39.87 14.35
CA PHE A 667 17.52 -39.47 15.04
C PHE A 667 17.25 -38.32 16.01
N PHE A 668 17.24 -38.60 17.32
CA PHE A 668 17.10 -37.57 18.36
C PHE A 668 18.38 -37.51 19.20
N SER A 669 18.80 -36.29 19.55
CA SER A 669 19.77 -36.07 20.63
C SER A 669 19.14 -36.36 21.99
N SER A 670 19.96 -36.68 23.00
CA SER A 670 19.49 -37.05 24.35
C SER A 670 18.78 -35.93 25.13
N ASP A 671 18.95 -34.68 24.69
CA ASP A 671 18.29 -33.48 25.22
C ASP A 671 17.00 -33.12 24.46
N SER A 672 16.65 -33.81 23.37
CA SER A 672 15.41 -33.56 22.61
C SER A 672 14.29 -34.53 23.05
N LEU A 673 13.04 -34.04 23.12
CA LEU A 673 11.92 -34.76 23.75
C LEU A 673 10.74 -35.01 22.79
N ILE A 674 10.11 -36.17 22.92
CA ILE A 674 8.77 -36.45 22.38
C ILE A 674 7.85 -36.79 23.56
N THR A 675 6.77 -36.02 23.74
CA THR A 675 5.89 -36.14 24.91
C THR A 675 4.41 -36.00 24.54
N ALA A 676 3.57 -36.77 25.22
CA ALA A 676 2.11 -36.70 25.14
C ALA A 676 1.54 -36.81 26.56
N SER A 677 2.10 -36.03 27.49
CA SER A 677 1.83 -36.14 28.92
C SER A 677 0.55 -35.41 29.32
N SER A 678 0.06 -35.69 30.53
CA SER A 678 -0.88 -34.81 31.21
C SER A 678 -0.43 -34.59 32.66
N LYS A 679 -0.67 -33.38 33.18
CA LYS A 679 -0.28 -33.02 34.56
C LYS A 679 -1.22 -33.61 35.60
N TYR A 680 -2.54 -33.55 35.35
CA TYR A 680 -3.58 -34.05 36.25
C TYR A 680 -4.53 -35.06 35.58
N GLY A 681 -4.52 -35.14 34.25
CA GLY A 681 -5.26 -36.14 33.47
C GLY A 681 -4.43 -37.39 33.18
N ILE A 682 -4.89 -38.17 32.21
CA ILE A 682 -4.20 -39.39 31.76
C ILE A 682 -3.25 -39.04 30.60
N ASN A 683 -2.08 -39.67 30.55
CA ASN A 683 -1.17 -39.53 29.40
C ASN A 683 -1.84 -39.99 28.10
N GLY A 684 -1.47 -39.32 27.02
CA GLY A 684 -1.73 -39.71 25.64
C GLY A 684 -0.86 -40.87 25.19
N THR A 685 -0.76 -41.08 23.87
CA THR A 685 0.06 -42.15 23.30
C THR A 685 1.10 -41.60 22.32
N VAL A 686 2.29 -42.20 22.32
CA VAL A 686 3.34 -41.92 21.33
C VAL A 686 3.64 -43.23 20.59
N LYS A 687 3.36 -43.26 19.28
CA LYS A 687 3.52 -44.43 18.43
C LYS A 687 4.58 -44.19 17.36
N TYR A 688 5.58 -45.06 17.32
CA TYR A 688 6.65 -45.05 16.35
C TYR A 688 6.47 -46.20 15.36
N ASN A 689 6.28 -45.88 14.09
CA ASN A 689 6.25 -46.84 12.99
C ASN A 689 7.51 -46.62 12.15
N ILE A 690 8.64 -47.19 12.58
CA ILE A 690 9.94 -47.02 11.93
C ILE A 690 10.25 -48.24 11.05
N LEU A 691 10.50 -48.01 9.77
CA LEU A 691 10.68 -49.09 8.77
C LEU A 691 12.08 -49.73 8.76
N ALA A 692 13.07 -49.10 9.41
CA ALA A 692 14.41 -49.64 9.65
C ALA A 692 14.74 -49.63 11.15
N PRO A 693 15.60 -50.54 11.66
CA PRO A 693 15.78 -50.70 13.10
C PRO A 693 16.40 -49.47 13.77
N ASN A 694 15.80 -49.08 14.90
CA ASN A 694 16.28 -48.05 15.82
C ASN A 694 17.79 -48.20 16.11
N ILE A 695 18.61 -47.21 15.70
CA ILE A 695 20.08 -47.22 15.89
C ILE A 695 20.46 -46.88 17.36
N TYR A 696 19.48 -46.68 18.24
CA TYR A 696 19.65 -46.39 19.68
C TYR A 696 20.43 -47.46 20.49
N SER A 697 20.77 -48.62 19.91
CA SER A 697 21.49 -49.71 20.59
C SER A 697 22.95 -49.90 20.15
N THR A 698 23.42 -49.29 19.05
CA THR A 698 24.82 -49.39 18.66
C THR A 698 25.64 -48.29 19.31
N GLN A 699 26.40 -48.64 20.36
CA GLN A 699 27.55 -47.83 20.77
C GLN A 699 28.48 -47.67 19.56
N LEU A 700 28.55 -46.45 19.00
CA LEU A 700 29.67 -46.06 18.16
C LEU A 700 30.93 -46.16 19.02
N LYS A 701 31.69 -47.25 18.85
CA LYS A 701 33.09 -47.28 19.29
C LYS A 701 33.79 -46.16 18.53
N ALA A 702 34.08 -45.06 19.21
CA ALA A 702 35.03 -44.08 18.72
C ALA A 702 36.39 -44.79 18.62
N GLU A 703 36.75 -45.20 17.41
CA GLU A 703 38.10 -45.64 17.12
C GLU A 703 38.99 -44.40 17.18
N VAL A 704 39.62 -44.21 18.34
CA VAL A 704 40.57 -43.14 18.56
C VAL A 704 41.79 -43.46 17.71
N ILE A 705 41.85 -42.89 16.50
CA ILE A 705 43.09 -42.80 15.73
C ILE A 705 43.99 -41.81 16.48
N PRO A 706 45.10 -42.24 17.09
CA PRO A 706 45.99 -41.32 17.80
C PRO A 706 46.77 -40.52 16.75
N ILE A 707 46.27 -39.33 16.41
CA ILE A 707 47.02 -38.35 15.64
C ILE A 707 48.17 -37.88 16.54
N THR A 708 49.39 -38.38 16.33
CA THR A 708 50.59 -37.83 16.96
C THR A 708 51.00 -36.57 16.20
N PRO A 709 50.86 -35.36 16.78
CA PRO A 709 51.34 -34.16 16.13
C PRO A 709 52.87 -34.18 16.13
N GLN A 710 53.49 -34.36 14.96
CA GLN A 710 54.90 -34.02 14.80
C GLN A 710 55.06 -32.50 14.81
N ILE A 711 55.34 -31.97 16.00
CA ILE A 711 55.74 -30.57 16.17
C ILE A 711 57.22 -30.49 15.81
N THR A 712 57.55 -30.07 14.59
CA THR A 712 58.88 -29.60 14.22
C THR A 712 59.10 -28.20 14.81
N PRO A 713 60.03 -28.00 15.76
CA PRO A 713 60.26 -26.69 16.33
C PRO A 713 61.08 -25.83 15.34
N VAL A 714 60.47 -24.77 14.83
CA VAL A 714 61.14 -23.71 14.09
C VAL A 714 61.20 -22.46 14.99
N CYS A 715 62.36 -21.79 15.01
CA CYS A 715 62.73 -20.64 15.83
C CYS A 715 62.97 -20.91 17.34
N GLN A 716 64.25 -20.96 17.71
CA GLN A 716 64.69 -20.71 19.10
C GLN A 716 64.64 -19.20 19.37
N SER A 717 64.02 -18.79 20.48
CA SER A 717 64.13 -17.42 21.00
C SER A 717 65.30 -17.32 22.00
N PRO A 718 66.11 -16.24 21.99
CA PRO A 718 67.16 -16.04 22.98
C PRO A 718 66.61 -15.97 24.42
N ALA A 719 67.41 -16.42 25.39
CA ALA A 719 67.02 -16.48 26.79
C ALA A 719 66.81 -15.07 27.40
N GLY A 720 65.69 -14.87 28.12
CA GLY A 720 65.52 -13.68 28.96
C GLY A 720 64.10 -13.16 29.22
N THR A 721 63.06 -13.73 28.60
CA THR A 721 61.68 -13.21 28.74
C THR A 721 60.67 -14.29 29.17
N GLU A 722 59.73 -13.90 30.04
CA GLU A 722 58.68 -14.78 30.56
C GLU A 722 57.75 -15.26 29.43
N VAL A 723 57.53 -16.57 29.36
CA VAL A 723 56.60 -17.20 28.41
C VAL A 723 55.31 -17.54 29.15
N SER A 724 54.21 -16.88 28.77
CA SER A 724 52.89 -17.10 29.36
C SER A 724 52.46 -18.58 29.31
N SER A 725 52.26 -19.19 30.48
CA SER A 725 51.84 -20.60 30.56
C SER A 725 50.32 -20.76 30.45
N PHE A 726 49.83 -21.40 29.39
CA PHE A 726 48.43 -21.80 29.27
C PHE A 726 48.19 -23.13 30.01
N ARG A 727 47.58 -23.09 31.20
CA ARG A 727 47.19 -24.30 31.96
C ARG A 727 45.79 -24.75 31.57
N VAL A 728 45.69 -25.86 30.85
CA VAL A 728 44.45 -26.65 30.73
C VAL A 728 44.44 -27.72 31.82
N SER A 729 43.70 -27.48 32.91
CA SER A 729 43.44 -28.51 33.91
C SER A 729 42.26 -29.39 33.48
N SER A 730 42.55 -30.59 32.97
CA SER A 730 41.55 -31.64 32.83
C SER A 730 42.08 -32.93 33.46
N THR A 731 41.32 -33.51 34.41
CA THR A 731 40.66 -34.82 34.29
C THR A 731 39.98 -35.24 35.60
N ARG A 732 38.66 -35.49 35.53
CA ARG A 732 37.96 -36.70 36.05
C ARG A 732 38.56 -37.48 37.25
N ASN A 733 37.78 -37.68 38.33
CA ASN A 733 36.98 -38.92 38.52
C ASN A 733 36.17 -39.05 39.84
N LEU A 734 34.94 -39.55 39.68
CA LEU A 734 34.19 -40.54 40.50
C LEU A 734 33.96 -40.37 42.05
N GLN A 735 32.69 -40.07 42.37
CA GLN A 735 31.81 -40.66 43.40
C GLN A 735 32.36 -41.15 44.78
N SER A 736 31.78 -40.62 45.88
CA SER A 736 30.85 -41.44 46.71
C SER A 736 30.03 -40.68 47.78
N LYS A 737 28.70 -40.81 47.68
CA LYS A 737 27.65 -40.83 48.73
C LYS A 737 27.13 -39.54 49.43
N PRO A 738 25.88 -39.56 49.95
CA PRO A 738 25.09 -38.38 50.36
C PRO A 738 24.83 -38.27 51.87
N ASN A 739 24.34 -37.11 52.33
CA ASN A 739 23.26 -36.93 53.34
C ASN A 739 23.14 -35.46 53.79
N ASN A 740 21.99 -34.80 53.53
CA ASN A 740 20.98 -34.53 54.58
C ASN A 740 19.77 -33.73 54.05
N LEU A 741 18.64 -33.90 54.74
CA LEU A 741 17.32 -33.32 54.48
C LEU A 741 17.07 -32.05 55.33
N MET A 742 15.88 -31.45 55.16
CA MET A 742 15.29 -30.28 55.86
C MET A 742 15.76 -28.91 55.32
N SER A 743 14.92 -27.88 55.19
CA SER A 743 13.44 -27.80 55.19
C SER A 743 12.99 -26.38 54.78
N ASN A 744 11.87 -26.29 54.04
CA ASN A 744 10.91 -25.17 53.96
C ASN A 744 11.37 -23.70 53.77
N ASN A 745 10.76 -23.07 52.75
CA ASN A 745 10.12 -21.75 52.72
C ASN A 745 10.63 -20.63 53.66
N VAL A 746 10.89 -19.45 53.09
CA VAL A 746 9.94 -18.31 53.05
C VAL A 746 10.56 -17.14 52.27
N GLU A 747 9.74 -16.42 51.51
CA GLU A 747 10.11 -15.15 50.86
C GLU A 747 10.36 -14.05 51.90
N GLN A 748 11.35 -13.17 51.73
CA GLN A 748 11.12 -11.72 51.93
C GLN A 748 12.24 -10.78 51.45
N SER A 749 11.80 -9.77 50.68
CA SER A 749 12.21 -8.36 50.58
C SER A 749 13.60 -7.88 51.05
N ASN A 750 14.25 -7.13 50.16
CA ASN A 750 15.36 -6.20 50.44
C ASN A 750 14.99 -5.09 51.45
N SER A 751 15.91 -4.71 52.35
CA SER A 751 16.25 -3.29 52.64
C SER A 751 17.55 -3.10 53.47
N VAL A 752 18.58 -2.56 52.80
CA VAL A 752 19.57 -1.49 53.19
C VAL A 752 19.63 -1.09 54.70
N PRO A 753 20.80 -0.98 55.39
CA PRO A 753 22.00 -0.20 54.98
C PRO A 753 23.41 -0.75 55.34
N VAL A 754 24.46 -0.13 54.78
CA VAL A 754 25.89 -0.30 55.17
C VAL A 754 26.55 1.08 55.36
N PRO A 755 27.36 1.31 56.42
CA PRO A 755 27.87 2.63 56.78
C PRO A 755 29.14 3.10 56.01
N VAL A 756 29.39 4.41 56.10
CA VAL A 756 30.47 5.17 55.44
C VAL A 756 31.63 5.44 56.42
N PHE A 757 32.88 5.61 55.92
CA PHE A 757 33.86 6.69 56.21
C PHE A 757 35.26 6.28 55.72
N ASN A 758 35.79 6.93 54.65
CA ASN A 758 36.85 7.97 54.63
C ASN A 758 38.27 7.46 54.98
N ASN A 759 39.40 7.93 54.42
CA ASN A 759 39.73 9.02 53.48
C ASN A 759 41.17 8.73 52.93
N SER A 760 41.77 9.37 51.92
CA SER A 760 41.40 10.36 50.86
C SER A 760 42.66 10.62 50.00
N HIS A 761 42.52 11.12 48.75
CA HIS A 761 43.36 12.19 48.14
C HIS A 761 42.74 12.65 46.78
N ASN A 762 42.69 13.95 46.55
CA ASN A 762 42.01 14.65 45.42
C ASN A 762 43.06 15.16 44.39
N PRO A 763 42.67 15.76 43.24
CA PRO A 763 41.61 15.37 42.29
C PRO A 763 42.08 15.48 40.80
N LYS A 764 41.30 14.96 39.83
CA LYS A 764 41.25 15.54 38.47
C LYS A 764 39.95 15.19 37.75
N SER A 765 39.31 16.20 37.18
CA SER A 765 38.01 16.13 36.49
C SER A 765 38.16 15.62 35.05
N LEU A 766 37.25 14.74 34.62
CA LEU A 766 36.97 14.44 33.21
C LEU A 766 35.45 14.43 32.95
N ILE A 767 34.94 15.65 32.72
CA ILE A 767 33.96 16.06 31.69
C ILE A 767 33.03 14.96 31.13
N SER A 768 31.76 15.08 31.52
CA SER A 768 30.53 14.95 30.70
C SER A 768 30.63 14.33 29.29
N ASN A 769 30.01 13.17 29.09
CA ASN A 769 29.61 12.69 27.76
C ASN A 769 28.48 13.60 27.20
N GLN A 770 28.79 14.46 26.23
CA GLN A 770 27.77 15.05 25.37
C GLN A 770 27.31 14.03 24.32
N ALA A 771 26.00 14.02 24.03
CA ALA A 771 25.46 13.24 22.92
C ALA A 771 26.00 13.78 21.58
N THR A 772 26.50 12.89 20.73
CA THR A 772 26.89 13.23 19.36
C THR A 772 25.67 13.62 18.54
N GLN A 773 25.55 14.91 18.26
CA GLN A 773 24.53 15.46 17.36
C GLN A 773 24.86 15.07 15.92
N ILE A 774 23.92 14.42 15.23
CA ILE A 774 24.06 14.13 13.80
C ILE A 774 23.82 15.44 13.03
N MET A 775 24.82 15.90 12.28
CA MET A 775 24.72 17.04 11.37
C MET A 775 24.59 16.55 9.93
N GLU A 776 23.67 17.14 9.18
CA GLU A 776 23.54 16.90 7.74
C GLU A 776 24.73 17.53 6.98
N ALA A 777 25.28 16.79 6.02
CA ALA A 777 26.37 17.27 5.18
C ALA A 777 25.86 18.35 4.22
N ASN A 778 26.46 19.54 4.28
CA ASN A 778 26.00 20.75 3.57
C ASN A 778 26.97 21.25 2.49
N VAL A 779 28.15 20.62 2.34
CA VAL A 779 29.18 21.01 1.36
C VAL A 779 29.68 19.81 0.57
N LEU A 780 29.95 20.01 -0.73
CA LEU A 780 30.55 19.01 -1.61
C LEU A 780 32.02 19.40 -1.91
N ILE A 781 32.97 18.62 -1.41
CA ILE A 781 34.41 18.80 -1.68
C ILE A 781 34.92 17.74 -2.67
N ARG A 782 36.10 17.97 -3.25
CA ARG A 782 36.81 16.96 -4.05
C ARG A 782 38.04 16.47 -3.27
N ASP A 783 38.18 15.17 -3.08
CA ASP A 783 39.27 14.56 -2.32
C ASP A 783 40.60 14.51 -3.10
N SER A 784 41.67 14.08 -2.43
CA SER A 784 43.03 13.94 -3.00
C SER A 784 43.14 12.90 -4.12
N GLN A 785 42.13 12.03 -4.28
CA GLN A 785 42.02 11.01 -5.32
C GLN A 785 41.12 11.49 -6.47
N GLY A 786 40.49 12.67 -6.35
CA GLY A 786 39.64 13.29 -7.36
C GLY A 786 38.15 12.98 -7.22
N ASN A 787 37.70 12.28 -6.18
CA ASN A 787 36.28 11.95 -5.96
C ASN A 787 35.52 13.10 -5.31
N LEU A 788 34.22 13.22 -5.59
CA LEU A 788 33.35 14.20 -4.92
C LEU A 788 32.75 13.59 -3.65
N VAL A 789 32.89 14.28 -2.52
CA VAL A 789 32.50 13.81 -1.18
C VAL A 789 31.65 14.89 -0.49
N LEU A 790 30.50 14.51 0.07
CA LEU A 790 29.71 15.41 0.93
C LEU A 790 30.30 15.44 2.35
N THR A 791 30.44 16.63 2.91
CA THR A 791 30.95 16.88 4.26
C THR A 791 30.27 18.11 4.90
N THR A 792 30.65 18.44 6.14
CA THR A 792 30.18 19.62 6.88
C THR A 792 31.28 20.69 6.99
N ASP A 793 30.91 21.96 7.12
CA ASP A 793 31.82 23.14 7.18
C ASP A 793 32.79 23.20 8.39
N GLN A 794 32.94 22.13 9.17
CA GLN A 794 33.73 22.09 10.41
C GLN A 794 34.77 20.95 10.40
N ALA A 795 35.58 20.88 9.33
CA ALA A 795 36.73 19.99 9.25
C ALA A 795 37.96 20.70 8.66
N ASN A 796 38.71 21.40 9.50
CA ASN A 796 40.01 21.97 9.13
C ASN A 796 41.10 20.88 9.26
N PRO A 797 41.80 20.49 8.18
CA PRO A 797 42.85 19.48 8.25
C PRO A 797 44.18 20.11 8.63
N THR A 798 44.61 19.95 9.88
CA THR A 798 46.02 20.20 10.24
C THR A 798 46.87 19.00 9.85
N TRP A 799 47.75 19.22 8.85
CA TRP A 799 48.77 18.28 8.44
C TRP A 799 49.97 18.42 9.36
N ASP A 800 50.58 17.31 9.78
CA ASP A 800 51.97 17.31 10.23
C ASP A 800 52.73 16.13 9.63
N ASN A 801 53.91 16.42 9.08
CA ASN A 801 54.76 15.50 8.33
C ASN A 801 55.90 14.97 9.20
N ALA A 802 56.16 13.65 9.17
CA ALA A 802 57.50 13.02 9.22
C ALA A 802 57.32 11.49 9.42
N SER A 803 58.05 10.59 8.77
CA SER A 803 59.12 10.76 7.77
C SER A 803 59.23 9.51 6.87
N LEU A 804 59.84 9.67 5.70
CA LEU A 804 60.10 8.61 4.73
C LEU A 804 61.28 7.71 5.16
N SER A 805 61.20 6.42 4.86
CA SER A 805 62.09 5.80 3.85
C SER A 805 61.72 4.33 3.61
N ALA A 806 62.07 3.83 2.43
CA ALA A 806 61.66 2.52 1.92
C ALA A 806 62.86 1.58 1.69
N SER A 807 62.62 0.28 1.89
CA SER A 807 63.36 -0.83 1.24
C SER A 807 62.62 -2.13 1.61
N SER A 808 61.80 -2.73 0.74
CA SER A 808 62.17 -3.58 -0.41
C SER A 808 62.91 -4.87 -0.03
N CYS A 809 62.22 -6.02 -0.11
CA CYS A 809 62.64 -7.13 -0.97
C CYS A 809 61.55 -8.20 -1.13
N PHE A 810 61.59 -8.88 -2.28
CA PHE A 810 60.62 -9.86 -2.78
C PHE A 810 61.33 -11.22 -2.95
N SER A 811 60.70 -12.33 -2.59
CA SER A 811 60.83 -13.67 -3.21
C SER A 811 60.01 -14.69 -2.39
N GLY A 812 59.37 -15.73 -2.94
CA GLY A 812 59.20 -16.09 -4.35
C GLY A 812 59.48 -17.58 -4.62
N SER A 813 58.42 -18.42 -4.67
CA SER A 813 58.40 -19.85 -5.08
C SER A 813 59.26 -20.83 -4.24
N GLN A 814 58.81 -22.06 -3.94
CA GLN A 814 57.93 -22.97 -4.70
C GLN A 814 56.66 -23.39 -3.96
#